data_AF-A0AAU6S009-F1
#
_entry.id   AF-A0AAU6S009-F1
#
_cell.length_a   1.000
_cell.length_b   1.000
_cell.length_c   1.000
_cell.angle_alpha   90.00
_cell.angle_beta   90.00
_cell.angle_gamma   90.00
#
_symmetry.space_group_name_H-M   'P 1'
#
loop_
_entity.id
_entity.type
_entity.pdbx_description
1 polymer ?
#
loop_
_entity_poly.entity_id
_entity_poly.type
_entity_poly.pdbx_seq_one_letter_code
_entity_poly.pdbx_strand_id
1 'polypeptide(L)'
;MANKSKEISNPFSTGGGGAHFEAHIQACFVALMLSRGHVPNMPCWPIKEIALQGKRLGYETDDLVLLIEDSETNESRRLLGQVKHSITITKGDSTFGEVIQAAWTDFNNSSIFNKRKDIIALITSHISATDHKNVQFILRQAKYAKNSLEFFTNVRMAKFSPSQANNKLDVFKLHLKNANNGTDLTDEELYNFLGCFQVLGYDLGDEKGVVLSLIHSHISQFQNKDISRVWSRIVDVVQSYNQSGTTITRDNLPEDLLKDFAKHRSTIEIPSHLKNSRGQTSNQLISYQHSSELALLLLIGGWSDQNENDKKIVSQLLNKEYEDCLPIIKDISKQSNSPLVFKNGAWLINEKIELLKTLGSLIFDNDLDNFKTIVELVLNEEDPAFELSKDERYLATIQGKVTKYSGILRQNLAESMALTGNHAKLFTQCTPSKAENIICTLLRELLSEATWQQWATLNTLLPNLAEANPNEFLKQIENALSLDPCPFDEIFAQEGSGFGQTNYITGLLWGLEALAWNPQHLVRVVCILGELARHDTGGNWVNRPINSLTTILLPWRPQTTADLEKRKTAIITVVREEPDIGWNLLLELLPNKHLTAFENYKPKWQNTISSEWEANISNQEYWEQNDFFGDLVNTPFLTQHHRRIVKPPVCIQQVSYH
;
A
#
# COMPACT_ATOMS: atom_id res chain seq x y z
N MET A 1 -33.84 33.69 54.72
CA MET A 1 -33.64 33.70 53.25
C MET A 1 -32.21 33.29 52.97
N ALA A 2 -31.99 32.11 52.39
CA ALA A 2 -30.66 31.64 52.00
C ALA A 2 -30.54 31.73 50.48
N ASN A 3 -29.55 32.51 50.02
CA ASN A 3 -29.18 32.71 48.62
C ASN A 3 -28.76 31.37 47.99
N LYS A 4 -29.51 30.89 46.98
CA LYS A 4 -29.01 29.88 46.04
C LYS A 4 -27.94 30.54 45.17
N SER A 5 -26.68 30.21 45.41
CA SER A 5 -25.58 30.50 44.50
C SER A 5 -25.88 29.89 43.13
N LYS A 6 -25.85 30.70 42.06
CA LYS A 6 -25.91 30.22 40.67
C LYS A 6 -24.73 29.27 40.44
N GLU A 7 -25.02 28.02 40.09
CA GLU A 7 -24.01 27.05 39.68
C GLU A 7 -23.21 27.60 38.49
N ILE A 8 -21.88 27.45 38.56
CA ILE A 8 -20.96 27.87 37.49
C ILE A 8 -21.18 26.92 36.31
N SER A 9 -21.77 27.42 35.22
CA SER A 9 -21.98 26.66 34.00
C SER A 9 -20.65 26.36 33.28
N ASN A 10 -20.56 25.23 32.60
CA ASN A 10 -19.38 24.82 31.85
C ASN A 10 -19.00 25.90 30.79
N PRO A 11 -17.76 26.45 30.82
CA PRO A 11 -17.27 27.44 29.87
C PRO A 11 -17.48 27.05 28.39
N PHE A 12 -17.41 25.76 28.07
CA PHE A 12 -17.62 25.24 26.72
C PHE A 12 -19.06 25.45 26.23
N SER A 13 -20.04 25.16 27.08
CA SER A 13 -21.46 25.33 26.76
C SER A 13 -21.86 26.80 26.71
N THR A 14 -21.33 27.64 27.61
CA THR A 14 -21.59 29.09 27.60
C THR A 14 -20.83 29.83 26.52
N GLY A 15 -19.70 29.27 26.04
CA GLY A 15 -18.86 29.82 24.98
C GLY A 15 -19.23 29.37 23.56
N GLY A 16 -20.32 28.61 23.39
CA GLY A 16 -20.80 28.19 22.07
C GLY A 16 -20.00 27.05 21.41
N GLY A 17 -19.23 26.28 22.18
CA GLY A 17 -18.37 25.21 21.65
C GLY A 17 -19.11 24.14 20.83
N GLY A 18 -20.38 23.87 21.14
CA GLY A 18 -21.23 22.97 20.35
C GLY A 18 -21.53 23.50 18.94
N ALA A 19 -21.93 24.78 18.84
CA ALA A 19 -22.19 25.43 17.56
C ALA A 19 -20.90 25.61 16.74
N HIS A 20 -19.78 25.85 17.44
CA HIS A 20 -18.45 25.88 16.82
C HIS A 20 -18.10 24.53 16.17
N PHE A 21 -18.27 23.44 16.90
CA PHE A 21 -18.05 22.08 16.39
C PHE A 21 -18.94 21.77 15.18
N GLU A 22 -20.24 22.07 15.29
CA GLU A 22 -21.22 21.88 14.21
C GLU A 22 -20.80 22.61 12.93
N ALA A 23 -20.45 23.90 13.04
CA ALA A 23 -19.99 24.69 11.89
C ALA A 23 -18.74 24.09 11.23
N HIS A 24 -17.82 23.50 12.01
CA HIS A 24 -16.62 22.86 11.47
C HIS A 24 -16.94 21.52 10.77
N ILE A 25 -17.89 20.73 11.28
CA ILE A 25 -18.38 19.53 10.60
C ILE A 25 -19.04 19.92 9.27
N GLN A 26 -19.92 20.90 9.28
CA GLN A 26 -20.59 21.40 8.08
C GLN A 26 -19.57 21.92 7.04
N ALA A 27 -18.58 22.71 7.49
CA ALA A 27 -17.49 23.20 6.65
C ALA A 27 -16.63 22.10 6.05
N CYS A 28 -16.41 20.99 6.77
CA CYS A 28 -15.73 19.81 6.25
C CYS A 28 -16.42 19.28 4.99
N PHE A 29 -17.75 19.14 5.00
CA PHE A 29 -18.49 18.65 3.83
C PHE A 29 -18.52 19.66 2.68
N VAL A 30 -18.53 20.97 2.97
CA VAL A 30 -18.37 22.01 1.93
C VAL A 30 -16.97 21.95 1.29
N ALA A 31 -15.92 21.73 2.09
CA ALA A 31 -14.58 21.52 1.57
C ALA A 31 -14.49 20.27 0.67
N LEU A 32 -15.18 19.19 1.05
CA LEU A 32 -15.28 17.99 0.20
C LEU A 32 -16.05 18.27 -1.10
N MET A 33 -17.17 19.00 -1.05
CA MET A 33 -17.90 19.43 -2.26
C MET A 33 -17.00 20.22 -3.22
N LEU A 34 -16.25 21.19 -2.70
CA LEU A 34 -15.37 22.05 -3.50
C LEU A 34 -14.17 21.30 -4.09
N SER A 35 -13.59 20.38 -3.31
CA SER A 35 -12.43 19.57 -3.70
C SER A 35 -12.79 18.30 -4.48
N ARG A 36 -14.08 18.03 -4.72
CA ARG A 36 -14.61 16.77 -5.29
C ARG A 36 -14.26 15.52 -4.47
N GLY A 37 -14.14 15.68 -3.15
CA GLY A 37 -14.05 14.58 -2.21
C GLY A 37 -15.39 13.85 -2.03
N HIS A 38 -15.37 12.76 -1.27
CA HIS A 38 -16.52 11.86 -1.10
C HIS A 38 -17.02 11.80 0.34
N VAL A 39 -18.31 11.51 0.50
CA VAL A 39 -18.96 11.35 1.81
C VAL A 39 -18.65 9.96 2.39
N PRO A 40 -18.23 9.85 3.67
CA PRO A 40 -17.95 8.55 4.28
C PRO A 40 -19.14 7.60 4.23
N ASN A 41 -18.86 6.30 4.03
CA ASN A 41 -19.84 5.21 4.02
C ASN A 41 -20.96 5.32 2.97
N MET A 42 -20.77 6.18 1.96
CA MET A 42 -21.61 6.31 0.77
C MET A 42 -20.80 5.94 -0.48
N PRO A 43 -21.43 5.67 -1.64
CA PRO A 43 -20.73 5.55 -2.91
C PRO A 43 -19.85 6.78 -3.19
N CYS A 44 -18.77 6.60 -3.96
CA CYS A 44 -17.84 7.65 -4.34
C CYS A 44 -18.44 8.60 -5.40
N TRP A 45 -19.56 9.22 -5.07
CA TRP A 45 -20.25 10.20 -5.90
C TRP A 45 -20.01 11.62 -5.37
N PRO A 46 -20.01 12.65 -6.23
CA PRO A 46 -19.86 14.03 -5.80
C PRO A 46 -21.04 14.51 -4.94
N ILE A 47 -20.75 15.41 -4.01
CA ILE A 47 -21.79 16.12 -3.24
C ILE A 47 -22.42 17.17 -4.15
N LYS A 48 -23.74 17.06 -4.33
CA LYS A 48 -24.55 17.97 -5.13
C LYS A 48 -25.10 19.12 -4.30
N GLU A 49 -25.65 18.81 -3.12
CA GLU A 49 -26.29 19.78 -2.23
C GLU A 49 -25.97 19.52 -0.76
N ILE A 50 -25.89 20.59 0.02
CA ILE A 50 -25.71 20.54 1.48
C ILE A 50 -26.74 21.48 2.12
N ALA A 51 -27.72 20.95 2.82
CA ALA A 51 -28.60 21.75 3.66
C ALA A 51 -28.08 21.71 5.11
N LEU A 52 -27.87 22.88 5.71
CA LEU A 52 -27.34 23.03 7.07
C LEU A 52 -28.43 22.99 8.16
N GLN A 53 -29.70 22.99 7.74
CA GLN A 53 -30.89 22.90 8.58
C GLN A 53 -31.94 22.05 7.84
N GLY A 54 -32.23 20.87 8.37
CA GLY A 54 -33.11 19.85 7.81
C GLY A 54 -34.59 20.11 8.09
N LYS A 55 -34.94 20.71 9.23
CA LYS A 55 -36.35 20.91 9.64
C LYS A 55 -37.18 21.72 8.66
N ARG A 56 -36.60 22.75 8.06
CA ARG A 56 -37.28 23.54 7.03
C ARG A 56 -37.60 22.75 5.75
N LEU A 57 -36.90 21.64 5.52
CA LEU A 57 -37.09 20.73 4.38
C LEU A 57 -37.96 19.52 4.74
N GLY A 58 -38.50 19.46 5.96
CA GLY A 58 -39.36 18.39 6.44
C GLY A 58 -38.64 17.20 7.08
N TYR A 59 -37.33 17.31 7.36
CA TYR A 59 -36.58 16.31 8.14
C TYR A 59 -36.58 16.65 9.63
N GLU A 60 -36.66 15.67 10.50
CA GLU A 60 -36.48 15.89 11.94
C GLU A 60 -35.00 15.94 12.34
N THR A 61 -34.13 15.25 11.59
CA THR A 61 -32.67 15.36 11.69
C THR A 61 -32.22 16.69 11.10
N ASP A 62 -31.74 17.60 11.94
CA ASP A 62 -31.69 19.01 11.60
C ASP A 62 -30.33 19.50 11.12
N ASP A 63 -29.23 19.07 11.76
CA ASP A 63 -27.96 19.80 11.67
C ASP A 63 -27.26 19.69 10.29
N LEU A 64 -27.59 18.67 9.48
CA LEU A 64 -26.97 18.46 8.17
C LEU A 64 -27.79 17.50 7.29
N VAL A 65 -28.03 17.87 6.03
CA VAL A 65 -28.55 16.96 5.00
C VAL A 65 -27.69 17.08 3.75
N LEU A 66 -27.05 15.97 3.36
CA LEU A 66 -26.21 15.88 2.17
C LEU A 66 -26.96 15.14 1.07
N LEU A 67 -26.91 15.65 -0.16
CA LEU A 67 -27.32 14.94 -1.36
C LEU A 67 -26.09 14.65 -2.23
N ILE A 68 -25.83 13.38 -2.51
CA ILE A 68 -24.83 12.96 -3.49
C ILE A 68 -25.54 12.44 -4.74
N GLU A 69 -24.92 12.62 -5.90
CA GLU A 69 -25.49 12.20 -7.18
C GLU A 69 -24.43 11.60 -8.09
N ASP A 70 -24.73 10.45 -8.68
CA ASP A 70 -23.91 9.85 -9.73
C ASP A 70 -24.03 10.65 -11.02
N SER A 71 -22.90 11.10 -11.55
CA SER A 71 -22.82 11.86 -12.80
C SER A 71 -23.25 11.07 -14.04
N GLU A 72 -23.22 9.74 -14.00
CA GLU A 72 -23.57 8.90 -15.15
C GLU A 72 -25.05 8.49 -15.12
N THR A 73 -25.53 8.02 -13.96
CA THR A 73 -26.88 7.46 -13.83
C THR A 73 -27.93 8.46 -13.34
N ASN A 74 -27.51 9.64 -12.85
CA ASN A 74 -28.34 10.59 -12.11
C ASN A 74 -29.03 9.96 -10.87
N GLU A 75 -28.52 8.84 -10.37
CA GLU A 75 -28.99 8.28 -9.11
C GLU A 75 -28.52 9.17 -7.96
N SER A 76 -29.44 9.50 -7.04
CA SER A 76 -29.12 10.28 -5.85
C SER A 76 -29.32 9.50 -4.56
N ARG A 77 -28.51 9.84 -3.55
CA ARG A 77 -28.59 9.30 -2.19
C ARG A 77 -28.39 10.40 -1.16
N ARG A 78 -28.98 10.22 0.02
CA ARG A 78 -28.95 11.21 1.11
C ARG A 78 -28.22 10.69 2.34
N LEU A 79 -27.54 11.60 3.02
CA LEU A 79 -27.08 11.43 4.39
C LEU A 79 -27.76 12.48 5.25
N LEU A 80 -28.50 12.04 6.28
CA LEU A 80 -29.08 12.90 7.32
C LEU A 80 -28.16 12.87 8.54
N GLY A 81 -27.60 14.01 8.94
CA GLY A 81 -26.58 14.13 9.96
C GLY A 81 -27.08 14.91 11.17
N GLN A 82 -27.03 14.30 12.36
CA GLN A 82 -27.17 15.00 13.63
C GLN A 82 -25.79 15.15 14.26
N VAL A 83 -25.39 16.37 14.57
CA VAL A 83 -24.08 16.72 15.13
C VAL A 83 -24.21 17.00 16.62
N LYS A 84 -23.45 16.26 17.43
CA LYS A 84 -23.33 16.50 18.88
C LYS A 84 -21.88 16.38 19.29
N HIS A 85 -21.30 17.48 19.77
CA HIS A 85 -19.89 17.50 20.20
C HIS A 85 -19.58 16.35 21.17
N SER A 86 -20.43 16.11 22.17
CA SER A 86 -20.32 14.95 23.06
C SER A 86 -21.69 14.31 23.25
N ILE A 87 -21.73 12.97 23.24
CA ILE A 87 -22.96 12.19 23.43
C ILE A 87 -22.61 10.82 24.01
N THR A 88 -23.47 10.29 24.90
CA THR A 88 -23.24 8.98 25.52
C THR A 88 -24.35 8.00 25.15
N ILE A 89 -23.98 6.85 24.59
CA ILE A 89 -24.96 5.84 24.16
C ILE A 89 -25.38 5.00 25.38
N THR A 90 -26.28 5.54 26.21
CA THR A 90 -26.81 4.87 27.42
C THR A 90 -28.33 5.01 27.52
N LYS A 91 -28.94 4.18 28.38
CA LYS A 91 -30.40 4.18 28.60
C LYS A 91 -30.92 5.50 29.19
N GLY A 92 -30.08 6.23 29.93
CA GLY A 92 -30.48 7.47 30.64
C GLY A 92 -30.11 8.76 29.91
N ASP A 93 -29.44 8.69 28.76
CA ASP A 93 -29.07 9.89 27.99
C ASP A 93 -30.29 10.38 27.18
N SER A 94 -30.91 11.47 27.63
CA SER A 94 -32.05 12.09 26.95
C SER A 94 -31.66 12.68 25.59
N THR A 95 -30.44 13.18 25.45
CA THR A 95 -29.93 13.75 24.20
C THR A 95 -29.84 12.66 23.14
N PHE A 96 -29.32 11.48 23.51
CA PHE A 96 -29.31 10.33 22.61
C PHE A 96 -30.73 9.86 22.28
N GLY A 97 -31.66 9.89 23.23
CA GLY A 97 -33.08 9.63 22.98
C GLY A 97 -33.69 10.58 21.93
N GLU A 98 -33.41 11.88 22.01
CA GLU A 98 -33.85 12.88 21.04
C GLU A 98 -33.27 12.62 19.63
N VAL A 99 -31.97 12.28 19.54
CA VAL A 99 -31.35 11.91 18.26
C VAL A 99 -32.03 10.69 17.64
N ILE A 100 -32.30 9.65 18.44
CA ILE A 100 -32.96 8.43 17.96
C ILE A 100 -34.42 8.72 17.58
N GLN A 101 -35.12 9.60 18.30
CA GLN A 101 -36.47 10.03 17.95
C GLN A 101 -36.52 10.69 16.57
N ALA A 102 -35.64 11.66 16.33
CA ALA A 102 -35.55 12.36 15.04
C ALA A 102 -35.21 11.38 13.91
N ALA A 103 -34.18 10.56 14.11
CA ALA A 103 -33.76 9.54 13.15
C ALA A 103 -34.88 8.51 12.85
N TRP A 104 -35.61 8.05 13.85
CA TRP A 104 -36.72 7.11 13.68
C TRP A 104 -37.90 7.72 12.91
N THR A 105 -38.17 9.00 13.15
CA THR A 105 -39.22 9.75 12.45
C THR A 105 -38.88 9.88 10.97
N ASP A 106 -37.65 10.29 10.65
CA ASP A 106 -37.16 10.40 9.27
C ASP A 106 -37.11 9.04 8.57
N PHE A 107 -36.60 8.00 9.25
CA PHE A 107 -36.53 6.64 8.73
C PHE A 107 -37.89 6.13 8.24
N ASN A 108 -38.97 6.48 8.95
CA ASN A 108 -40.33 6.06 8.59
C ASN A 108 -41.05 7.00 7.63
N ASN A 109 -40.46 8.15 7.29
CA ASN A 109 -41.01 9.05 6.31
C ASN A 109 -40.57 8.69 4.87
N SER A 110 -41.33 7.82 4.22
CA SER A 110 -41.02 7.34 2.86
C SER A 110 -41.05 8.42 1.77
N SER A 111 -41.56 9.61 2.07
CA SER A 111 -41.57 10.74 1.12
C SER A 111 -40.21 11.43 1.01
N ILE A 112 -39.36 11.32 2.05
CA ILE A 112 -38.07 12.01 2.13
C ILE A 112 -36.88 11.06 2.37
N PHE A 113 -37.12 9.84 2.86
CA PHE A 113 -36.07 8.87 3.18
C PHE A 113 -36.27 7.52 2.48
N ASN A 114 -35.22 7.06 1.80
CA ASN A 114 -35.18 5.75 1.17
C ASN A 114 -34.35 4.76 1.99
N LYS A 115 -35.05 3.84 2.68
CA LYS A 115 -34.44 2.81 3.55
C LYS A 115 -33.40 1.90 2.88
N ARG A 116 -33.30 1.85 1.55
CA ARG A 116 -32.29 1.04 0.84
C ARG A 116 -31.06 1.83 0.40
N LYS A 117 -31.15 3.16 0.37
CA LYS A 117 -30.17 4.03 -0.30
C LYS A 117 -29.61 5.10 0.62
N ASP A 118 -30.44 5.63 1.50
CA ASP A 118 -30.11 6.76 2.35
C ASP A 118 -29.61 6.27 3.72
N ILE A 119 -28.82 7.12 4.37
CA ILE A 119 -28.24 6.84 5.69
C ILE A 119 -28.51 7.97 6.67
N ILE A 120 -28.54 7.63 7.95
CA ILE A 120 -28.65 8.57 9.06
C ILE A 120 -27.39 8.47 9.91
N ALA A 121 -26.74 9.58 10.21
CA ALA A 121 -25.47 9.63 10.90
C ALA A 121 -25.54 10.50 12.15
N LEU A 122 -25.14 9.94 13.28
CA LEU A 122 -24.76 10.70 14.47
C LEU A 122 -23.27 11.04 14.39
N ILE A 123 -22.95 12.33 14.33
CA ILE A 123 -21.58 12.85 14.22
C ILE A 123 -21.15 13.43 15.58
N THR A 124 -20.00 12.99 16.09
CA THR A 124 -19.51 13.41 17.42
C THR A 124 -17.99 13.53 17.48
N SER A 125 -17.44 14.31 18.43
CA SER A 125 -16.00 14.50 18.52
C SER A 125 -15.29 13.31 19.16
N HIS A 126 -15.95 12.68 20.13
CA HIS A 126 -15.37 11.58 20.90
C HIS A 126 -16.37 10.44 21.04
N ILE A 127 -15.92 9.24 20.70
CA ILE A 127 -16.64 7.99 20.94
C ILE A 127 -15.84 7.21 21.99
N SER A 128 -16.47 6.86 23.11
CA SER A 128 -15.79 6.07 24.14
C SER A 128 -15.27 4.76 23.55
N ALA A 129 -14.13 4.24 24.03
CA ALA A 129 -13.57 2.98 23.51
C ALA A 129 -14.59 1.82 23.58
N THR A 130 -15.44 1.84 24.62
CA THR A 130 -16.54 0.89 24.79
C THR A 130 -17.60 1.07 23.70
N ASP A 131 -18.06 2.30 23.45
CA ASP A 131 -19.06 2.55 22.40
C ASP A 131 -18.49 2.26 21.02
N HIS A 132 -17.27 2.69 20.73
CA HIS A 132 -16.61 2.44 19.47
C HIS A 132 -16.55 0.94 19.17
N LYS A 133 -16.05 0.12 20.11
CA LYS A 133 -15.94 -1.33 19.89
C LYS A 133 -17.30 -2.02 19.73
N ASN A 134 -18.27 -1.70 20.58
CA ASN A 134 -19.53 -2.46 20.64
C ASN A 134 -20.58 -1.95 19.65
N VAL A 135 -20.75 -0.63 19.52
CA VAL A 135 -21.76 -0.03 18.63
C VAL A 135 -21.34 -0.18 17.17
N GLN A 136 -20.05 0.02 16.83
CA GLN A 136 -19.59 -0.21 15.46
C GLN A 136 -19.74 -1.69 15.05
N PHE A 137 -19.51 -2.63 15.98
CA PHE A 137 -19.77 -4.03 15.72
C PHE A 137 -21.26 -4.29 15.40
N ILE A 138 -22.19 -3.76 16.20
CA ILE A 138 -23.64 -3.88 15.95
C ILE A 138 -24.01 -3.31 14.57
N LEU A 139 -23.64 -2.06 14.29
CA LEU A 139 -24.02 -1.39 13.04
C LEU A 139 -23.41 -2.08 11.82
N ARG A 140 -22.17 -2.58 11.93
CA ARG A 140 -21.53 -3.38 10.87
C ARG A 140 -22.28 -4.70 10.63
N GLN A 141 -22.66 -5.42 11.68
CA GLN A 141 -23.46 -6.63 11.54
C GLN A 141 -24.82 -6.34 10.88
N ALA A 142 -25.49 -5.24 11.27
CA ALA A 142 -26.77 -4.84 10.67
C ALA A 142 -26.63 -4.47 9.18
N LYS A 143 -25.48 -3.91 8.77
CA LYS A 143 -25.23 -3.51 7.38
C LYS A 143 -24.93 -4.68 6.45
N TYR A 144 -24.24 -5.72 6.93
CA TYR A 144 -23.67 -6.78 6.08
C TYR A 144 -24.27 -8.17 6.27
N ALA A 145 -25.02 -8.42 7.36
CA ALA A 145 -25.70 -9.70 7.53
C ALA A 145 -26.70 -9.93 6.39
N LYS A 146 -26.98 -11.20 6.08
CA LYS A 146 -27.95 -11.56 5.04
C LYS A 146 -29.37 -11.17 5.43
N ASN A 147 -29.70 -11.25 6.73
CA ASN A 147 -31.03 -11.00 7.28
C ASN A 147 -30.99 -10.77 8.80
N SER A 148 -32.15 -10.43 9.38
CA SER A 148 -32.30 -10.17 10.82
C SER A 148 -31.89 -11.36 11.69
N LEU A 149 -32.18 -12.60 11.27
CA LEU A 149 -31.82 -13.81 12.03
C LEU A 149 -30.30 -13.96 12.19
N GLU A 150 -29.56 -13.82 11.08
CA GLU A 150 -28.10 -13.87 11.12
C GLU A 150 -27.53 -12.72 11.97
N PHE A 151 -28.06 -11.51 11.83
CA PHE A 151 -27.67 -10.36 12.64
C PHE A 151 -27.79 -10.64 14.15
N PHE A 152 -28.95 -11.09 14.64
CA PHE A 152 -29.12 -11.38 16.07
C PHE A 152 -28.28 -12.56 16.54
N THR A 153 -28.08 -13.57 15.69
CA THR A 153 -27.21 -14.71 16.00
C THR A 153 -25.78 -14.20 16.24
N ASN A 154 -25.25 -13.41 15.32
CA ASN A 154 -23.91 -12.85 15.38
C ASN A 154 -23.73 -11.92 16.60
N VAL A 155 -24.70 -11.05 16.88
CA VAL A 155 -24.60 -10.11 18.01
C VAL A 155 -24.67 -10.82 19.37
N ARG A 156 -25.38 -11.95 19.47
CA ARG A 156 -25.53 -12.72 20.71
C ARG A 156 -24.48 -13.82 20.89
N MET A 157 -23.73 -14.17 19.84
CA MET A 157 -22.76 -15.26 19.88
C MET A 157 -21.56 -14.95 20.79
N ALA A 158 -21.39 -15.74 21.85
CA ALA A 158 -20.29 -15.61 22.80
C ALA A 158 -18.93 -15.82 22.12
N LYS A 159 -17.89 -15.10 22.57
CA LYS A 159 -16.52 -15.08 22.01
C LYS A 159 -16.39 -14.56 20.57
N PHE A 160 -17.49 -14.42 19.83
CA PHE A 160 -17.55 -13.76 18.52
C PHE A 160 -17.96 -12.28 18.65
N SER A 161 -18.97 -12.00 19.47
CA SER A 161 -19.45 -10.66 19.76
C SER A 161 -18.67 -10.00 20.90
N PRO A 162 -18.37 -8.69 20.84
CA PRO A 162 -17.84 -7.94 21.97
C PRO A 162 -18.72 -8.06 23.22
N SER A 163 -18.09 -8.14 24.40
CA SER A 163 -18.77 -8.46 25.67
C SER A 163 -19.94 -7.54 26.07
N GLN A 164 -20.00 -6.30 25.55
CA GLN A 164 -21.03 -5.31 25.88
C GLN A 164 -21.97 -5.04 24.70
N ALA A 165 -21.85 -5.77 23.58
CA ALA A 165 -22.65 -5.54 22.38
C ALA A 165 -24.14 -5.76 22.65
N ASN A 166 -24.51 -6.85 23.32
CA ASN A 166 -25.92 -7.10 23.65
C ASN A 166 -26.50 -5.99 24.55
N ASN A 167 -25.73 -5.51 25.54
CA ASN A 167 -26.14 -4.42 26.41
C ASN A 167 -26.33 -3.10 25.65
N LYS A 168 -25.48 -2.80 24.65
CA LYS A 168 -25.62 -1.62 23.79
C LYS A 168 -26.79 -1.75 22.82
N LEU A 169 -27.06 -2.96 22.31
CA LEU A 169 -28.26 -3.21 21.51
C LEU A 169 -29.54 -2.94 22.32
N ASP A 170 -29.56 -3.30 23.60
CA ASP A 170 -30.68 -2.99 24.50
C ASP A 170 -30.86 -1.48 24.76
N VAL A 171 -29.79 -0.68 24.66
CA VAL A 171 -29.90 0.78 24.69
C VAL A 171 -30.65 1.29 23.46
N PHE A 172 -30.28 0.83 22.26
CA PHE A 172 -30.99 1.20 21.02
C PHE A 172 -32.45 0.75 21.06
N LYS A 173 -32.74 -0.48 21.51
CA LYS A 173 -34.12 -0.98 21.65
C LYS A 173 -34.96 -0.09 22.55
N LEU A 174 -34.43 0.34 23.69
CA LEU A 174 -35.16 1.20 24.62
C LEU A 174 -35.53 2.53 23.98
N HIS A 175 -34.55 3.22 23.36
CA HIS A 175 -34.81 4.53 22.77
C HIS A 175 -35.69 4.44 21.51
N LEU A 176 -35.54 3.40 20.70
CA LEU A 176 -36.43 3.15 19.56
C LEU A 176 -37.85 2.78 19.99
N LYS A 177 -38.01 2.01 21.07
CA LYS A 177 -39.33 1.75 21.66
C LYS A 177 -40.01 3.06 22.08
N ASN A 178 -39.28 3.93 22.76
CA ASN A 178 -39.80 5.24 23.16
C ASN A 178 -40.18 6.06 21.92
N ALA A 179 -39.34 6.04 20.88
CA ALA A 179 -39.62 6.72 19.62
C ALA A 179 -40.79 6.14 18.83
N ASN A 180 -41.08 4.86 19.03
CA ASN A 180 -42.20 4.14 18.47
C ASN A 180 -43.42 4.13 19.42
N ASN A 181 -43.68 5.25 20.09
CA ASN A 181 -44.83 5.44 20.99
C ASN A 181 -44.93 4.38 22.11
N GLY A 182 -43.80 3.91 22.62
CA GLY A 182 -43.74 2.87 23.66
C GLY A 182 -43.95 1.44 23.16
N THR A 183 -44.02 1.22 21.85
CA THR A 183 -44.22 -0.12 21.25
C THR A 183 -42.89 -0.75 20.86
N ASP A 184 -42.66 -1.99 21.27
CA ASP A 184 -41.44 -2.72 20.90
C ASP A 184 -41.37 -2.95 19.39
N LEU A 185 -40.19 -2.73 18.81
CA LEU A 185 -39.93 -3.00 17.39
C LEU A 185 -39.82 -4.50 17.15
N THR A 186 -40.23 -4.94 15.97
CA THR A 186 -39.89 -6.27 15.46
C THR A 186 -38.40 -6.38 15.21
N ASP A 187 -37.90 -7.63 15.19
CA ASP A 187 -36.50 -7.93 14.88
C ASP A 187 -36.08 -7.40 13.49
N GLU A 188 -37.00 -7.39 12.52
CA GLU A 188 -36.77 -6.87 11.18
C GLU A 188 -36.73 -5.33 11.13
N GLU A 189 -37.61 -4.64 11.85
CA GLU A 189 -37.59 -3.18 11.95
C GLU A 189 -36.31 -2.67 12.63
N LEU A 190 -35.89 -3.31 13.73
CA LEU A 190 -34.65 -2.96 14.42
C LEU A 190 -33.44 -3.19 13.52
N TYR A 191 -33.38 -4.34 12.85
CA TYR A 191 -32.32 -4.68 11.90
C TYR A 191 -32.21 -3.65 10.77
N ASN A 192 -33.34 -3.30 10.13
CA ASN A 192 -33.37 -2.36 9.02
C ASN A 192 -32.97 -0.93 9.46
N PHE A 193 -33.43 -0.46 10.61
CA PHE A 193 -33.03 0.85 11.14
C PHE A 193 -31.52 0.90 11.40
N LEU A 194 -30.98 -0.11 12.09
CA LEU A 194 -29.55 -0.17 12.41
C LEU A 194 -28.67 -0.33 11.16
N GLY A 195 -29.18 -0.94 10.08
CA GLY A 195 -28.47 -1.04 8.81
C GLY A 195 -28.28 0.30 8.09
N CYS A 196 -29.16 1.27 8.37
CA CYS A 196 -29.10 2.63 7.80
C CYS A 196 -28.50 3.66 8.77
N PHE A 197 -28.34 3.34 10.05
CA PHE A 197 -27.83 4.24 11.08
C PHE A 197 -26.32 4.12 11.27
N GLN A 198 -25.64 5.24 11.47
CA GLN A 198 -24.18 5.30 11.63
C GLN A 198 -23.76 6.24 12.75
N VAL A 199 -22.57 5.98 13.32
CA VAL A 199 -21.91 6.88 14.27
C VAL A 199 -20.54 7.24 13.72
N LEU A 200 -20.29 8.51 13.49
CA LEU A 200 -19.05 9.04 12.90
C LEU A 200 -18.30 9.89 13.91
N GLY A 201 -16.99 9.61 14.07
CA GLY A 201 -16.09 10.38 14.93
C GLY A 201 -15.29 11.39 14.12
N TYR A 202 -15.29 12.66 14.53
CA TYR A 202 -14.57 13.74 13.86
C TYR A 202 -13.81 14.60 14.86
N ASP A 203 -12.49 14.72 14.71
CA ASP A 203 -11.64 15.58 15.54
C ASP A 203 -11.50 16.99 14.93
N LEU A 204 -12.65 17.66 14.75
CA LEU A 204 -12.74 19.04 14.26
C LEU A 204 -13.16 19.98 15.40
N GLY A 205 -12.86 21.27 15.27
CA GLY A 205 -13.19 22.30 16.27
C GLY A 205 -12.02 22.73 17.17
N ASP A 206 -10.90 21.99 17.14
CA ASP A 206 -9.62 22.39 17.73
C ASP A 206 -8.64 22.89 16.64
N GLU A 207 -7.57 23.59 17.02
CA GLU A 207 -6.55 24.11 16.07
C GLU A 207 -5.81 23.01 15.30
N LYS A 208 -5.82 21.77 15.80
CA LYS A 208 -5.11 20.62 15.23
C LYS A 208 -5.94 19.35 15.39
N GLY A 209 -6.03 18.58 14.31
CA GLY A 209 -6.72 17.28 14.27
C GLY A 209 -6.30 16.50 13.02
N VAL A 210 -6.48 15.20 13.04
CA VAL A 210 -6.22 14.30 11.91
C VAL A 210 -7.18 14.63 10.76
N VAL A 211 -8.48 14.76 11.02
CA VAL A 211 -9.44 15.12 9.97
C VAL A 211 -9.16 16.53 9.44
N LEU A 212 -8.82 17.49 10.31
CA LEU A 212 -8.43 18.83 9.86
C LEU A 212 -7.19 18.80 8.94
N SER A 213 -6.20 17.95 9.26
CA SER A 213 -5.01 17.75 8.42
C SER A 213 -5.32 17.15 7.05
N LEU A 214 -6.27 16.21 7.00
CA LEU A 214 -6.78 15.63 5.75
C LEU A 214 -7.52 16.69 4.92
N ILE A 215 -8.35 17.51 5.54
CA ILE A 215 -9.03 18.61 4.85
C ILE A 215 -8.04 19.65 4.33
N HIS A 216 -7.01 20.00 5.12
CA HIS A 216 -5.92 20.85 4.64
C HIS A 216 -5.19 20.23 3.46
N SER A 217 -5.02 18.91 3.45
CA SER A 217 -4.43 18.19 2.31
C SER A 217 -5.31 18.26 1.07
N HIS A 218 -6.64 18.10 1.20
CA HIS A 218 -7.59 18.33 0.10
C HIS A 218 -7.51 19.75 -0.46
N ILE A 219 -7.47 20.77 0.40
CA ILE A 219 -7.31 22.17 -0.01
C ILE A 219 -5.95 22.41 -0.69
N SER A 220 -4.90 21.75 -0.20
CA SER A 220 -3.53 21.88 -0.72
C SER A 220 -3.34 21.31 -2.14
N GLN A 221 -4.27 20.46 -2.60
CA GLN A 221 -4.27 19.97 -3.98
C GLN A 221 -4.56 21.07 -5.00
N PHE A 222 -4.98 22.26 -4.54
CA PHE A 222 -5.26 23.44 -5.35
C PHE A 222 -4.17 24.49 -5.13
N GLN A 223 -4.03 25.47 -6.04
CA GLN A 223 -2.97 26.48 -6.02
C GLN A 223 -3.14 27.56 -4.92
N ASN A 224 -3.46 27.14 -3.70
CA ASN A 224 -3.67 27.99 -2.56
C ASN A 224 -2.33 28.30 -1.86
N LYS A 225 -2.02 29.60 -1.71
CA LYS A 225 -0.83 30.08 -1.00
C LYS A 225 -0.96 30.01 0.51
N ASP A 226 -2.20 30.04 1.01
CA ASP A 226 -2.53 30.02 2.44
C ASP A 226 -3.77 29.13 2.66
N ILE A 227 -3.52 27.90 3.10
CA ILE A 227 -4.55 26.87 3.32
C ILE A 227 -5.44 27.25 4.52
N SER A 228 -4.85 27.83 5.57
CA SER A 228 -5.56 28.23 6.79
C SER A 228 -6.57 29.34 6.50
N ARG A 229 -6.21 30.29 5.63
CA ARG A 229 -7.15 31.32 5.14
C ARG A 229 -8.34 30.71 4.42
N VAL A 230 -8.11 29.75 3.52
CA VAL A 230 -9.19 29.09 2.75
C VAL A 230 -10.11 28.32 3.69
N TRP A 231 -9.57 27.52 4.60
CA TRP A 231 -10.38 26.82 5.61
C TRP A 231 -11.23 27.77 6.44
N SER A 232 -10.62 28.84 6.99
CA SER A 232 -11.34 29.86 7.77
C SER A 232 -12.47 30.51 6.96
N ARG A 233 -12.24 30.77 5.67
CA ARG A 233 -13.25 31.33 4.77
C ARG A 233 -14.39 30.35 4.50
N ILE A 234 -14.11 29.04 4.36
CA ILE A 234 -15.17 28.02 4.25
C ILE A 234 -16.04 28.02 5.50
N VAL A 235 -15.43 28.05 6.69
CA VAL A 235 -16.17 28.08 7.98
C VAL A 235 -17.05 29.33 8.09
N ASP A 236 -16.53 30.51 7.74
CA ASP A 236 -17.28 31.77 7.74
C ASP A 236 -18.49 31.75 6.78
N VAL A 237 -18.31 31.20 5.58
CA VAL A 237 -19.40 31.01 4.62
C VAL A 237 -20.45 30.07 5.18
N VAL A 238 -20.05 28.92 5.74
CA VAL A 238 -20.98 27.96 6.35
C VAL A 238 -21.79 28.60 7.47
N GLN A 239 -21.17 29.39 8.35
CA GLN A 239 -21.86 30.09 9.44
C GLN A 239 -22.90 31.10 8.89
N SER A 240 -22.55 31.81 7.82
CA SER A 240 -23.48 32.75 7.15
C SER A 240 -24.68 32.03 6.50
N TYR A 241 -24.44 30.87 5.88
CA TYR A 241 -25.51 30.06 5.28
C TYR A 241 -26.39 29.40 6.34
N ASN A 242 -25.80 28.98 7.46
CA ASN A 242 -26.54 28.42 8.59
C ASN A 242 -27.47 29.49 9.21
N GLN A 243 -26.98 30.73 9.37
CA GLN A 243 -27.81 31.84 9.87
C GLN A 243 -29.00 32.16 8.96
N SER A 244 -28.82 32.04 7.64
CA SER A 244 -29.90 32.26 6.66
C SER A 244 -30.76 31.01 6.43
N GLY A 245 -30.38 29.87 7.01
CA GLY A 245 -31.02 28.58 6.79
C GLY A 245 -31.16 28.30 5.29
N THR A 246 -30.07 28.37 4.52
CA THR A 246 -30.06 28.16 3.06
C THR A 246 -29.32 26.87 2.67
N THR A 247 -29.63 26.33 1.49
CA THR A 247 -28.96 25.12 0.95
C THR A 247 -27.76 25.55 0.13
N ILE A 248 -26.60 24.96 0.38
CA ILE A 248 -25.37 25.19 -0.37
C ILE A 248 -25.37 24.28 -1.60
N THR A 249 -25.09 24.88 -2.76
CA THR A 249 -24.74 24.21 -4.00
C THR A 249 -23.47 24.83 -4.55
N ARG A 250 -22.79 24.17 -5.48
CA ARG A 250 -21.59 24.75 -6.08
C ARG A 250 -21.86 26.11 -6.75
N ASP A 251 -23.05 26.28 -7.33
CA ASP A 251 -23.41 27.48 -8.09
C ASP A 251 -23.70 28.70 -7.22
N ASN A 252 -24.08 28.49 -5.95
CA ASN A 252 -24.40 29.58 -5.05
C ASN A 252 -23.26 29.93 -4.09
N LEU A 253 -22.11 29.24 -4.14
CA LEU A 253 -20.95 29.56 -3.31
C LEU A 253 -20.25 30.85 -3.78
N PRO A 254 -19.62 31.61 -2.88
CA PRO A 254 -18.90 32.83 -3.24
C PRO A 254 -17.81 32.60 -4.29
N GLU A 255 -17.68 33.53 -5.25
CA GLU A 255 -16.72 33.43 -6.35
C GLU A 255 -15.27 33.31 -5.87
N ASP A 256 -14.90 33.98 -4.77
CA ASP A 256 -13.57 33.89 -4.18
C ASP A 256 -13.25 32.45 -3.77
N LEU A 257 -14.21 31.78 -3.12
CA LEU A 257 -14.10 30.39 -2.73
C LEU A 257 -14.00 29.47 -3.96
N LEU A 258 -14.84 29.69 -4.98
CA LEU A 258 -14.77 28.90 -6.22
C LEU A 258 -13.43 29.07 -6.96
N LYS A 259 -12.84 30.26 -6.92
CA LYS A 259 -11.51 30.55 -7.48
C LYS A 259 -10.40 29.80 -6.73
N ASP A 260 -10.48 29.71 -5.40
CA ASP A 260 -9.54 28.95 -4.57
C ASP A 260 -9.53 27.44 -4.90
N PHE A 261 -10.58 26.91 -5.54
CA PHE A 261 -10.68 25.52 -6.02
C PHE A 261 -10.75 25.38 -7.55
N ALA A 262 -10.50 26.46 -8.31
CA ALA A 262 -10.62 26.44 -9.78
C ALA A 262 -9.42 25.80 -10.48
N LYS A 263 -8.23 25.86 -9.87
CA LYS A 263 -6.99 25.32 -10.43
C LYS A 263 -6.38 24.33 -9.46
N HIS A 264 -6.36 23.07 -9.84
CA HIS A 264 -5.48 22.10 -9.20
C HIS A 264 -4.04 22.64 -9.25
N ARG A 265 -3.25 22.35 -8.20
CA ARG A 265 -1.80 22.36 -8.35
C ARG A 265 -1.55 21.60 -9.62
N SER A 266 -0.89 22.25 -10.58
CA SER A 266 -0.40 21.55 -11.74
C SER A 266 0.27 20.31 -11.16
N THR A 267 -0.09 19.12 -11.67
CA THR A 267 0.85 18.01 -11.67
C THR A 267 2.18 18.68 -11.96
N ILE A 268 3.22 18.41 -11.16
CA ILE A 268 4.57 18.82 -11.53
C ILE A 268 4.86 18.01 -12.79
N GLU A 269 4.30 18.49 -13.88
CA GLU A 269 4.72 18.18 -15.20
C GLU A 269 6.12 18.75 -15.20
N ILE A 270 7.05 17.85 -15.45
CA ILE A 270 8.39 18.18 -15.89
C ILE A 270 8.25 19.45 -16.75
N PRO A 271 8.82 20.59 -16.33
CA PRO A 271 8.69 21.86 -17.03
C PRO A 271 8.89 21.69 -18.53
N SER A 272 8.24 22.46 -19.39
CA SER A 272 8.37 22.28 -20.85
C SER A 272 9.83 22.33 -21.35
N HIS A 273 10.72 23.04 -20.66
CA HIS A 273 12.17 23.02 -20.89
C HIS A 273 12.88 21.72 -20.45
N LEU A 274 12.29 20.96 -19.52
CA LEU A 274 12.68 19.60 -19.14
C LEU A 274 11.90 18.51 -19.91
N LYS A 275 10.76 18.83 -20.55
CA LYS A 275 10.05 17.95 -21.51
C LYS A 275 10.76 17.92 -22.87
N ASN A 276 11.42 19.01 -23.26
CA ASN A 276 12.19 19.12 -24.50
C ASN A 276 13.67 18.75 -24.39
N SER A 277 14.14 18.17 -23.28
CA SER A 277 15.51 17.62 -23.21
C SER A 277 15.60 16.15 -23.62
N ARG A 278 14.48 15.46 -23.88
CA ARG A 278 14.47 14.19 -24.62
C ARG A 278 14.39 14.48 -26.12
N GLY A 279 15.52 14.82 -26.72
CA GLY A 279 15.61 14.97 -28.17
C GLY A 279 16.42 16.16 -28.66
N GLN A 280 17.54 16.45 -28.03
CA GLN A 280 18.74 16.97 -28.68
C GLN A 280 19.89 16.71 -27.72
N THR A 281 20.42 15.48 -27.76
CA THR A 281 21.81 15.25 -27.42
C THR A 281 22.62 16.16 -28.34
N SER A 282 23.00 17.33 -27.84
CA SER A 282 24.23 17.93 -28.30
C SER A 282 25.30 16.87 -28.03
N ASN A 283 25.76 16.21 -29.08
CA ASN A 283 27.02 15.46 -29.14
C ASN A 283 28.22 16.40 -28.89
N GLN A 284 28.17 17.23 -27.85
CA GLN A 284 29.37 17.75 -27.25
C GLN A 284 29.84 16.64 -26.33
N LEU A 285 30.87 15.91 -26.76
CA LEU A 285 31.68 15.10 -25.86
C LEU A 285 31.95 15.96 -24.63
N ILE A 286 31.34 15.62 -23.51
CA ILE A 286 31.72 16.21 -22.24
C ILE A 286 33.09 15.59 -21.96
N SER A 287 34.14 16.29 -22.39
CA SER A 287 35.52 15.97 -22.04
C SER A 287 35.67 16.29 -20.56
N TYR A 288 35.30 15.35 -19.69
CA TYR A 288 35.56 15.49 -18.27
C TYR A 288 37.08 15.49 -18.09
N GLN A 289 37.61 16.51 -17.41
CA GLN A 289 39.05 16.63 -17.09
C GLN A 289 39.58 15.42 -16.29
N HIS A 290 38.68 14.58 -15.77
CA HIS A 290 38.94 13.33 -15.04
C HIS A 290 38.05 12.18 -15.57
N SER A 291 37.93 12.05 -16.90
CA SER A 291 37.04 11.06 -17.53
C SER A 291 37.37 9.61 -17.13
N SER A 292 38.65 9.28 -17.01
CA SER A 292 39.09 7.92 -16.61
C SER A 292 38.73 7.62 -15.16
N GLU A 293 39.01 8.55 -14.22
CA GLU A 293 38.62 8.36 -12.83
C GLU A 293 37.09 8.29 -12.67
N LEU A 294 36.33 9.10 -13.41
CA LEU A 294 34.88 9.03 -13.40
C LEU A 294 34.36 7.70 -13.97
N ALA A 295 34.99 7.15 -15.02
CA ALA A 295 34.65 5.84 -15.57
C ALA A 295 34.85 4.72 -14.54
N LEU A 296 35.93 4.79 -13.76
CA LEU A 296 36.18 3.85 -12.67
C LEU A 296 35.17 4.04 -11.53
N LEU A 297 34.94 5.27 -11.07
CA LEU A 297 33.96 5.57 -10.02
C LEU A 297 32.54 5.11 -10.41
N LEU A 298 32.18 5.12 -11.71
CA LEU A 298 30.93 4.57 -12.22
C LEU A 298 30.77 3.07 -11.89
N LEU A 299 31.85 2.29 -11.86
CA LEU A 299 31.79 0.86 -11.51
C LEU A 299 31.38 0.64 -10.05
N ILE A 300 31.70 1.55 -9.13
CA ILE A 300 31.22 1.47 -7.73
C ILE A 300 29.93 2.25 -7.49
N GLY A 301 29.60 3.21 -8.34
CA GLY A 301 28.33 3.94 -8.40
C GLY A 301 28.08 4.94 -7.26
N GLY A 302 28.51 4.65 -6.04
CA GLY A 302 28.36 5.53 -4.89
C GLY A 302 28.90 4.93 -3.60
N TRP A 303 29.28 5.77 -2.65
CA TRP A 303 29.89 5.35 -1.39
C TRP A 303 29.69 6.40 -0.28
N SER A 304 29.88 6.00 0.97
CA SER A 304 29.84 6.91 2.12
C SER A 304 31.20 7.58 2.34
N ASP A 305 31.22 8.91 2.43
CA ASP A 305 32.41 9.69 2.79
C ASP A 305 32.70 9.64 4.31
N GLN A 306 31.83 8.99 5.08
CA GLN A 306 31.97 8.81 6.53
C GLN A 306 32.45 7.41 6.92
N ASN A 307 32.47 6.46 5.99
CA ASN A 307 32.89 5.08 6.24
C ASN A 307 34.33 4.86 5.75
N GLU A 308 35.24 4.50 6.65
CA GLU A 308 36.67 4.32 6.32
C GLU A 308 36.93 3.12 5.39
N ASN A 309 36.10 2.08 5.41
CA ASN A 309 36.24 0.95 4.50
C ASN A 309 35.78 1.31 3.09
N ASP A 310 34.70 2.09 2.95
CA ASP A 310 34.27 2.64 1.67
C ASP A 310 35.36 3.51 1.02
N LYS A 311 36.02 4.36 1.82
CA LYS A 311 37.16 5.18 1.35
C LYS A 311 38.31 4.32 0.82
N LYS A 312 38.64 3.23 1.51
CA LYS A 312 39.66 2.27 1.05
C LYS A 312 39.30 1.63 -0.28
N ILE A 313 38.02 1.33 -0.52
CA ILE A 313 37.56 0.82 -1.82
C ILE A 313 37.80 1.85 -2.92
N VAL A 314 37.49 3.13 -2.68
CA VAL A 314 37.78 4.21 -3.64
C VAL A 314 39.28 4.35 -3.89
N SER A 315 40.10 4.27 -2.83
CA SER A 315 41.56 4.31 -2.95
C SER A 315 42.12 3.15 -3.78
N GLN A 316 41.63 1.93 -3.54
CA GLN A 316 41.99 0.75 -4.33
C GLN A 316 41.57 0.91 -5.80
N LEU A 317 40.37 1.43 -6.04
CA LEU A 317 39.81 1.60 -7.38
C LEU A 317 40.60 2.63 -8.20
N LEU A 318 40.96 3.76 -7.60
CA LEU A 318 41.71 4.84 -8.26
C LEU A 318 43.23 4.70 -8.14
N ASN A 319 43.69 3.68 -7.41
CA ASN A 319 45.10 3.43 -7.09
C ASN A 319 45.83 4.65 -6.49
N LYS A 320 45.18 5.32 -5.53
CA LYS A 320 45.66 6.54 -4.85
C LYS A 320 45.17 6.56 -3.40
N GLU A 321 45.88 7.25 -2.51
CA GLU A 321 45.37 7.52 -1.17
C GLU A 321 44.10 8.38 -1.23
N TYR A 322 43.18 8.21 -0.26
CA TYR A 322 41.87 8.84 -0.33
C TYR A 322 41.96 10.37 -0.33
N GLU A 323 42.94 10.91 0.40
CA GLU A 323 43.27 12.33 0.46
C GLU A 323 43.64 12.90 -0.92
N ASP A 324 44.26 12.09 -1.78
CA ASP A 324 44.62 12.47 -3.15
C ASP A 324 43.47 12.24 -4.14
N CYS A 325 42.56 11.30 -3.84
CA CYS A 325 41.32 11.11 -4.60
C CYS A 325 40.34 12.28 -4.40
N LEU A 326 40.26 12.83 -3.19
CA LEU A 326 39.22 13.79 -2.82
C LEU A 326 39.21 15.09 -3.64
N PRO A 327 40.36 15.72 -3.99
CA PRO A 327 40.39 16.84 -4.92
C PRO A 327 39.81 16.49 -6.29
N ILE A 328 40.16 15.32 -6.84
CA ILE A 328 39.66 14.84 -8.15
C ILE A 328 38.13 14.66 -8.10
N ILE A 329 37.64 13.97 -7.08
CA ILE A 329 36.20 13.72 -6.85
C ILE A 329 35.44 15.05 -6.73
N LYS A 330 35.97 16.01 -5.97
CA LYS A 330 35.37 17.35 -5.81
C LYS A 330 35.38 18.13 -7.11
N ASP A 331 36.44 18.04 -7.89
CA ASP A 331 36.55 18.74 -9.17
C ASP A 331 35.59 18.16 -10.21
N ILE A 332 35.40 16.84 -10.24
CA ILE A 332 34.33 16.19 -11.03
C ILE A 332 32.96 16.73 -10.59
N SER A 333 32.68 16.74 -9.28
CA SER A 333 31.35 17.12 -8.78
C SER A 333 30.98 18.59 -9.01
N LYS A 334 31.97 19.49 -9.08
CA LYS A 334 31.75 20.92 -9.32
C LYS A 334 31.46 21.28 -10.78
N GLN A 335 31.66 20.36 -11.72
CA GLN A 335 31.39 20.61 -13.13
C GLN A 335 29.89 20.85 -13.36
N SER A 336 29.56 21.74 -14.29
CA SER A 336 28.18 22.01 -14.69
C SER A 336 27.51 20.71 -15.14
N ASN A 337 26.37 20.37 -14.53
CA ASN A 337 25.66 19.10 -14.75
C ASN A 337 26.51 17.85 -14.46
N SER A 338 27.37 17.89 -13.44
CA SER A 338 28.14 16.71 -13.05
C SER A 338 27.24 15.53 -12.69
N PRO A 339 27.52 14.32 -13.21
CA PRO A 339 26.80 13.12 -12.80
C PRO A 339 27.14 12.69 -11.37
N LEU A 340 28.25 13.19 -10.79
CA LEU A 340 28.70 12.86 -9.45
C LEU A 340 28.23 13.93 -8.44
N VAL A 341 27.37 13.53 -7.51
CA VAL A 341 26.78 14.43 -6.51
C VAL A 341 27.15 14.04 -5.10
N PHE A 342 27.36 15.04 -4.24
CA PHE A 342 27.52 14.84 -2.80
C PHE A 342 26.22 15.16 -2.06
N LYS A 343 25.67 14.18 -1.33
CA LYS A 343 24.42 14.34 -0.56
C LYS A 343 24.48 13.52 0.72
N ASN A 344 24.14 14.15 1.84
CA ASN A 344 24.03 13.50 3.16
C ASN A 344 25.26 12.68 3.57
N GLY A 345 26.48 13.19 3.31
CA GLY A 345 27.72 12.49 3.66
C GLY A 345 28.08 11.33 2.72
N ALA A 346 27.47 11.26 1.54
CA ALA A 346 27.74 10.24 0.54
C ALA A 346 27.93 10.84 -0.86
N TRP A 347 28.76 10.17 -1.65
CA TRP A 347 28.95 10.44 -3.07
C TRP A 347 28.11 9.48 -3.89
N LEU A 348 27.37 9.98 -4.88
CA LEU A 348 26.45 9.19 -5.72
C LEU A 348 26.58 9.59 -7.19
N ILE A 349 26.56 8.60 -8.07
CA ILE A 349 26.52 8.80 -9.52
C ILE A 349 25.07 8.68 -10.01
N ASN A 350 24.59 9.75 -10.63
CA ASN A 350 23.31 9.82 -11.30
C ASN A 350 23.45 9.49 -12.79
N GLU A 351 22.34 9.17 -13.45
CA GLU A 351 22.28 8.93 -14.91
C GLU A 351 23.27 7.84 -15.40
N LYS A 352 23.51 6.82 -14.57
CA LYS A 352 24.53 5.77 -14.77
C LYS A 352 24.54 5.15 -16.17
N ILE A 353 23.36 4.94 -16.79
CA ILE A 353 23.24 4.36 -18.14
C ILE A 353 23.81 5.30 -19.20
N GLU A 354 23.44 6.59 -19.18
CA GLU A 354 23.95 7.58 -20.13
C GLU A 354 25.45 7.85 -19.91
N LEU A 355 25.88 7.85 -18.65
CA LEU A 355 27.29 7.95 -18.31
C LEU A 355 28.08 6.73 -18.84
N LEU A 356 27.55 5.51 -18.70
CA LEU A 356 28.18 4.31 -19.22
C LEU A 356 28.27 4.31 -20.75
N LYS A 357 27.25 4.80 -21.46
CA LYS A 357 27.31 4.98 -22.92
C LYS A 357 28.45 5.91 -23.35
N THR A 358 28.78 6.88 -22.51
CA THR A 358 29.83 7.88 -22.78
C THR A 358 31.21 7.38 -22.38
N LEU A 359 31.34 6.72 -21.23
CA LEU A 359 32.62 6.38 -20.60
C LEU A 359 32.98 4.89 -20.67
N GLY A 360 32.09 4.01 -21.12
CA GLY A 360 32.32 2.56 -21.16
C GLY A 360 33.54 2.15 -22.00
N SER A 361 33.88 2.95 -23.03
CA SER A 361 35.08 2.75 -23.85
C SER A 361 36.40 3.11 -23.14
N LEU A 362 36.35 3.67 -21.93
CA LEU A 362 37.53 3.97 -21.12
C LEU A 362 37.86 2.86 -20.11
N ILE A 363 37.03 1.81 -20.04
CA ILE A 363 37.15 0.70 -19.10
C ILE A 363 37.76 -0.50 -19.82
N PHE A 364 38.81 -1.07 -19.21
CA PHE A 364 39.58 -2.19 -19.75
C PHE A 364 39.42 -3.46 -18.89
N ASP A 365 39.93 -4.59 -19.39
CA ASP A 365 39.84 -5.89 -18.72
C ASP A 365 40.31 -5.85 -17.26
N ASN A 366 41.43 -5.17 -16.99
CA ASN A 366 41.98 -5.04 -15.65
C ASN A 366 41.06 -4.26 -14.69
N ASP A 367 40.32 -3.28 -15.20
CA ASP A 367 39.39 -2.50 -14.41
C ASP A 367 38.17 -3.35 -14.01
N LEU A 368 37.69 -4.20 -14.94
CA LEU A 368 36.63 -5.16 -14.63
C LEU A 368 37.10 -6.27 -13.67
N ASP A 369 38.36 -6.69 -13.76
CA ASP A 369 38.94 -7.65 -12.79
C ASP A 369 39.08 -7.02 -11.38
N ASN A 370 39.47 -5.74 -11.30
CA ASN A 370 39.49 -5.01 -10.02
C ASN A 370 38.06 -4.82 -9.49
N PHE A 371 37.10 -4.49 -10.35
CA PHE A 371 35.68 -4.43 -9.99
C PHE A 371 35.18 -5.77 -9.44
N LYS A 372 35.51 -6.90 -10.09
CA LYS A 372 35.20 -8.25 -9.58
C LYS A 372 35.72 -8.43 -8.16
N THR A 373 37.00 -8.12 -7.95
CA THR A 373 37.66 -8.23 -6.64
C THR A 373 36.98 -7.37 -5.58
N ILE A 374 36.58 -6.14 -5.91
CA ILE A 374 35.85 -5.23 -5.01
C ILE A 374 34.48 -5.79 -4.67
N VAL A 375 33.73 -6.27 -5.65
CA VAL A 375 32.39 -6.86 -5.43
C VAL A 375 32.49 -8.07 -4.51
N GLU A 376 33.43 -8.98 -4.77
CA GLU A 376 33.66 -10.14 -3.90
C GLU A 376 34.00 -9.72 -2.48
N LEU A 377 34.90 -8.76 -2.30
CA LEU A 377 35.32 -8.28 -1.00
C LEU A 377 34.16 -7.65 -0.20
N VAL A 378 33.32 -6.87 -0.87
CA VAL A 378 32.26 -6.09 -0.22
C VAL A 378 30.99 -6.89 -0.03
N LEU A 379 30.55 -7.66 -1.02
CA LEU A 379 29.27 -8.37 -0.99
C LEU A 379 29.34 -9.75 -0.33
N ASN A 380 30.50 -10.38 -0.22
CA ASN A 380 30.66 -11.61 0.58
C ASN A 380 30.71 -11.36 2.10
N GLU A 381 30.77 -10.09 2.55
CA GLU A 381 30.62 -9.80 3.97
C GLU A 381 29.22 -10.20 4.43
N GLU A 382 29.17 -11.17 5.33
CA GLU A 382 27.99 -11.58 6.10
C GLU A 382 27.59 -10.49 7.09
N ASP A 383 26.30 -10.23 7.24
CA ASP A 383 25.80 -9.23 8.19
C ASP A 383 26.04 -9.72 9.64
N PRO A 384 26.87 -9.03 10.44
CA PRO A 384 27.15 -9.43 11.82
C PRO A 384 25.90 -9.47 12.71
N ALA A 385 24.79 -8.87 12.29
CA ALA A 385 23.50 -9.00 12.98
C ALA A 385 23.03 -10.46 13.09
N PHE A 386 23.43 -11.35 12.18
CA PHE A 386 23.07 -12.77 12.23
C PHE A 386 23.81 -13.58 13.30
N GLU A 387 24.85 -13.01 13.92
CA GLU A 387 25.46 -13.57 15.12
C GLU A 387 24.54 -13.44 16.36
N LEU A 388 23.55 -12.55 16.30
CA LEU A 388 22.56 -12.36 17.36
C LEU A 388 21.36 -13.28 17.16
N SER A 389 20.76 -13.66 18.29
CA SER A 389 19.49 -14.38 18.27
C SER A 389 18.40 -13.54 17.60
N LYS A 390 17.40 -14.20 17.00
CA LYS A 390 16.31 -13.58 16.25
C LYS A 390 15.64 -12.41 16.99
N ASP A 391 15.45 -12.55 18.30
CA ASP A 391 14.78 -11.55 19.14
C ASP A 391 15.71 -10.40 19.57
N GLU A 392 17.03 -10.52 19.38
CA GLU A 392 18.01 -9.49 19.77
C GLU A 392 18.54 -8.69 18.58
N ARG A 393 18.21 -9.06 17.34
CA ARG A 393 18.74 -8.40 16.13
C ARG A 393 18.39 -6.92 16.03
N TYR A 394 17.29 -6.48 16.63
CA TYR A 394 16.96 -5.05 16.69
C TYR A 394 17.98 -4.21 17.48
N LEU A 395 18.82 -4.86 18.30
CA LEU A 395 19.93 -4.25 19.04
C LEU A 395 21.26 -4.27 18.26
N ALA A 396 21.33 -4.84 17.06
CA ALA A 396 22.59 -5.04 16.33
C ALA A 396 23.41 -3.76 16.19
N THR A 397 22.78 -2.66 15.77
CA THR A 397 23.45 -1.35 15.66
C THR A 397 23.98 -0.84 17.00
N ILE A 398 23.25 -1.06 18.09
CA ILE A 398 23.65 -0.64 19.45
C ILE A 398 24.85 -1.48 19.93
N GLN A 399 24.91 -2.75 19.54
CA GLN A 399 26.01 -3.66 19.87
C GLN A 399 27.20 -3.57 18.90
N GLY A 400 27.17 -2.65 17.93
CA GLY A 400 28.21 -2.51 16.92
C GLY A 400 28.29 -3.69 15.93
N LYS A 401 27.25 -4.52 15.86
CA LYS A 401 27.08 -5.60 14.87
C LYS A 401 26.54 -5.01 13.57
N VAL A 402 27.39 -4.27 12.88
CA VAL A 402 27.08 -3.62 11.59
C VAL A 402 28.13 -4.03 10.56
N THR A 403 27.73 -4.07 9.29
CA THR A 403 28.65 -4.33 8.17
C THR A 403 29.77 -3.30 8.12
N LYS A 404 30.99 -3.74 7.78
CA LYS A 404 32.17 -2.89 7.60
C LYS A 404 31.95 -1.90 6.47
N TYR A 405 31.35 -2.35 5.37
CA TYR A 405 31.02 -1.53 4.22
C TYR A 405 29.63 -0.93 4.35
N SER A 406 29.44 0.30 3.86
CA SER A 406 28.16 0.98 3.98
C SER A 406 27.08 0.33 3.09
N GLY A 407 25.83 0.43 3.53
CA GLY A 407 24.68 0.03 2.70
C GLY A 407 24.61 0.79 1.37
N ILE A 408 25.15 2.02 1.30
CA ILE A 408 25.22 2.81 0.07
C ILE A 408 26.14 2.12 -0.94
N LEU A 409 27.37 1.77 -0.54
CA LEU A 409 28.32 1.10 -1.42
C LEU A 409 27.80 -0.28 -1.86
N ARG A 410 27.31 -1.09 -0.91
CA ARG A 410 26.75 -2.42 -1.19
C ARG A 410 25.61 -2.36 -2.22
N GLN A 411 24.67 -1.43 -2.03
CA GLN A 411 23.56 -1.20 -2.96
C GLN A 411 24.06 -0.78 -4.35
N ASN A 412 24.99 0.17 -4.42
CA ASN A 412 25.49 0.68 -5.70
C ASN A 412 26.34 -0.35 -6.45
N LEU A 413 27.08 -1.23 -5.76
CA LEU A 413 27.79 -2.36 -6.39
C LEU A 413 26.82 -3.36 -7.02
N ALA A 414 25.73 -3.71 -6.33
CA ALA A 414 24.71 -4.58 -6.89
C ALA A 414 24.04 -3.95 -8.13
N GLU A 415 23.76 -2.64 -8.09
CA GLU A 415 23.29 -1.89 -9.27
C GLU A 415 24.31 -1.86 -10.41
N SER A 416 25.60 -1.68 -10.10
CA SER A 416 26.67 -1.71 -11.10
C SER A 416 26.83 -3.09 -11.74
N MET A 417 26.62 -4.18 -10.99
CA MET A 417 26.53 -5.52 -11.56
C MET A 417 25.37 -5.62 -12.56
N ALA A 418 24.20 -5.11 -12.20
CA ALA A 418 23.03 -5.07 -13.08
C ALA A 418 23.29 -4.25 -14.35
N LEU A 419 23.87 -3.06 -14.18
CA LEU A 419 24.24 -2.18 -15.28
C LEU A 419 25.24 -2.86 -16.23
N THR A 420 26.30 -3.45 -15.68
CA THR A 420 27.37 -4.12 -16.43
C THR A 420 26.84 -5.33 -17.20
N GLY A 421 26.02 -6.16 -16.57
CA GLY A 421 25.43 -7.35 -17.21
C GLY A 421 24.48 -6.99 -18.36
N ASN A 422 23.66 -5.95 -18.20
CA ASN A 422 22.69 -5.52 -19.22
C ASN A 422 23.32 -4.70 -20.36
N HIS A 423 24.48 -4.09 -20.12
CA HIS A 423 25.14 -3.18 -21.07
C HIS A 423 26.58 -3.60 -21.40
N ALA A 424 26.88 -4.89 -21.32
CA ALA A 424 28.21 -5.44 -21.54
C ALA A 424 28.86 -5.01 -22.89
N LYS A 425 28.04 -4.76 -23.91
CA LYS A 425 28.50 -4.29 -25.23
C LYS A 425 29.09 -2.86 -25.22
N LEU A 426 28.87 -2.07 -24.16
CA LEU A 426 29.40 -0.72 -24.03
C LEU A 426 30.87 -0.70 -23.58
N PHE A 427 31.40 -1.82 -23.07
CA PHE A 427 32.81 -1.97 -22.69
C PHE A 427 33.67 -2.36 -23.90
N THR A 428 33.76 -1.47 -24.89
CA THR A 428 34.30 -1.78 -26.22
C THR A 428 35.81 -2.08 -26.25
N GLN A 429 36.55 -1.73 -25.19
CA GLN A 429 37.98 -2.03 -25.05
C GLN A 429 38.26 -3.31 -24.27
N CYS A 430 37.23 -3.95 -23.71
CA CYS A 430 37.36 -5.22 -23.02
C CYS A 430 37.33 -6.40 -24.01
N THR A 431 37.93 -7.52 -23.62
CA THR A 431 37.84 -8.78 -24.36
C THR A 431 36.37 -9.16 -24.56
N PRO A 432 35.97 -9.68 -25.74
CA PRO A 432 34.59 -10.08 -25.97
C PRO A 432 34.07 -11.02 -24.88
N SER A 433 32.85 -10.77 -24.40
CA SER A 433 32.19 -11.50 -23.31
C SER A 433 32.82 -11.36 -21.91
N LYS A 434 33.87 -10.53 -21.72
CA LYS A 434 34.54 -10.35 -20.41
C LYS A 434 33.57 -9.87 -19.34
N ALA A 435 32.80 -8.83 -19.63
CA ALA A 435 31.81 -8.27 -18.69
C ALA A 435 30.73 -9.29 -18.33
N GLU A 436 30.12 -9.97 -19.31
CA GLU A 436 29.11 -11.01 -19.06
C GLU A 436 29.67 -12.17 -18.23
N ASN A 437 30.89 -12.62 -18.52
CA ASN A 437 31.55 -13.71 -17.80
C ASN A 437 31.87 -13.33 -16.36
N ILE A 438 32.33 -12.09 -16.11
CA ILE A 438 32.58 -11.59 -14.75
C ILE A 438 31.28 -11.58 -13.95
N ILE A 439 30.20 -11.03 -14.49
CA ILE A 439 28.91 -11.00 -13.79
C ILE A 439 28.37 -12.41 -13.51
N CYS A 440 28.48 -13.32 -14.48
CA CYS A 440 28.12 -14.73 -14.29
C CYS A 440 28.94 -15.40 -13.17
N THR A 441 30.24 -15.14 -13.15
CA THR A 441 31.16 -15.70 -12.14
C THR A 441 30.87 -15.14 -10.76
N LEU A 442 30.69 -13.81 -10.64
CA LEU A 442 30.34 -13.15 -9.38
C LEU A 442 29.05 -13.70 -8.77
N LEU A 443 27.99 -13.85 -9.57
CA LEU A 443 26.73 -14.41 -9.06
C LEU A 443 26.88 -15.84 -8.58
N ARG A 444 27.70 -16.63 -9.28
CA ARG A 444 28.01 -18.00 -8.85
C ARG A 444 28.78 -18.01 -7.54
N GLU A 445 29.81 -17.19 -7.41
CA GLU A 445 30.63 -17.11 -6.19
C GLU A 445 29.84 -16.58 -4.99
N LEU A 446 28.91 -15.65 -5.20
CA LEU A 446 28.07 -15.08 -4.14
C LEU A 446 26.96 -16.04 -3.65
N LEU A 447 26.41 -16.89 -4.53
CA LEU A 447 25.17 -17.64 -4.26
C LEU A 447 25.33 -19.16 -4.26
N SER A 448 26.41 -19.71 -4.83
CA SER A 448 26.62 -21.16 -4.87
C SER A 448 26.85 -21.70 -3.46
N GLU A 449 26.02 -22.66 -3.05
CA GLU A 449 26.04 -23.26 -1.70
C GLU A 449 25.97 -22.21 -0.56
N ALA A 450 25.39 -21.04 -0.86
CA ALA A 450 25.24 -19.98 0.13
C ALA A 450 24.29 -20.40 1.25
N THR A 451 24.73 -20.16 2.48
CA THR A 451 23.96 -20.36 3.71
C THR A 451 22.77 -19.39 3.77
N TRP A 452 21.81 -19.68 4.65
CA TRP A 452 20.65 -18.80 4.84
C TRP A 452 21.06 -17.39 5.28
N GLN A 453 22.15 -17.24 6.05
CA GLN A 453 22.67 -15.93 6.47
C GLN A 453 23.22 -15.14 5.28
N GLN A 454 23.91 -15.80 4.35
CA GLN A 454 24.44 -15.15 3.14
C GLN A 454 23.29 -14.66 2.25
N TRP A 455 22.27 -15.49 2.02
CA TRP A 455 21.05 -15.08 1.31
C TRP A 455 20.34 -13.92 2.02
N ALA A 456 20.18 -13.99 3.34
CA ALA A 456 19.52 -12.96 4.13
C ALA A 456 20.32 -11.64 4.16
N THR A 457 21.65 -11.71 4.17
CA THR A 457 22.56 -10.57 4.07
C THR A 457 22.43 -9.84 2.74
N LEU A 458 22.21 -10.60 1.65
CA LEU A 458 22.03 -10.05 0.32
C LEU A 458 20.60 -9.61 0.03
N ASN A 459 19.64 -9.80 0.96
CA ASN A 459 18.20 -9.63 0.74
C ASN A 459 17.85 -8.37 -0.08
N THR A 460 18.27 -7.18 0.35
CA THR A 460 17.92 -5.93 -0.35
C THR A 460 18.61 -5.75 -1.71
N LEU A 461 19.67 -6.53 -1.97
CA LEU A 461 20.49 -6.48 -3.18
C LEU A 461 20.00 -7.47 -4.25
N LEU A 462 19.33 -8.56 -3.84
CA LEU A 462 18.86 -9.63 -4.71
C LEU A 462 18.09 -9.15 -5.96
N PRO A 463 17.23 -8.12 -5.92
CA PRO A 463 16.56 -7.65 -7.13
C PRO A 463 17.52 -7.16 -8.23
N ASN A 464 18.58 -6.45 -7.85
CA ASN A 464 19.59 -6.01 -8.82
C ASN A 464 20.46 -7.18 -9.31
N LEU A 465 20.82 -8.10 -8.40
CA LEU A 465 21.57 -9.31 -8.74
C LEU A 465 20.78 -10.20 -9.72
N ALA A 466 19.47 -10.31 -9.54
CA ALA A 466 18.56 -11.01 -10.45
C ALA A 466 18.62 -10.41 -11.86
N GLU A 467 18.56 -9.08 -11.96
CA GLU A 467 18.62 -8.40 -13.26
C GLU A 467 20.00 -8.45 -13.92
N ALA A 468 21.09 -8.66 -13.17
CA ALA A 468 22.46 -8.69 -13.67
C ALA A 468 22.75 -9.89 -14.60
N ASN A 469 22.28 -11.07 -14.23
CA ASN A 469 22.25 -12.23 -15.11
C ASN A 469 21.10 -13.16 -14.70
N PRO A 470 19.92 -13.02 -15.33
CA PRO A 470 18.72 -13.76 -14.95
C PRO A 470 18.89 -15.28 -14.96
N ASN A 471 19.58 -15.81 -15.97
CA ASN A 471 19.71 -17.25 -16.15
C ASN A 471 20.59 -17.88 -15.08
N GLU A 472 21.71 -17.25 -14.73
CA GLU A 472 22.58 -17.72 -13.66
C GLU A 472 21.92 -17.52 -12.29
N PHE A 473 21.26 -16.37 -12.05
CA PHE A 473 20.55 -16.13 -10.79
C PHE A 473 19.48 -17.20 -10.50
N LEU A 474 18.59 -17.48 -11.48
CA LEU A 474 17.57 -18.52 -11.35
C LEU A 474 18.20 -19.91 -11.14
N LYS A 475 19.35 -20.18 -11.79
CA LYS A 475 20.09 -21.44 -11.61
C LYS A 475 20.61 -21.59 -10.18
N GLN A 476 21.12 -20.52 -9.58
CA GLN A 476 21.61 -20.58 -8.21
C GLN A 476 20.48 -20.80 -7.19
N ILE A 477 19.28 -20.26 -7.44
CA ILE A 477 18.12 -20.53 -6.60
C ILE A 477 17.69 -22.00 -6.71
N GLU A 478 17.60 -22.55 -7.93
CA GLU A 478 17.27 -23.97 -8.14
C GLU A 478 18.30 -24.89 -7.48
N ASN A 479 19.59 -24.57 -7.61
CA ASN A 479 20.64 -25.30 -6.90
C ASN A 479 20.42 -25.25 -5.39
N ALA A 480 20.14 -24.06 -4.82
CA ALA A 480 19.90 -23.90 -3.40
C ALA A 480 18.65 -24.65 -2.91
N LEU A 481 17.55 -24.66 -3.69
CA LEU A 481 16.35 -25.44 -3.40
C LEU A 481 16.61 -26.96 -3.41
N SER A 482 17.56 -27.41 -4.22
CA SER A 482 17.95 -28.83 -4.29
C SER A 482 18.84 -29.31 -3.12
N LEU A 483 19.32 -28.39 -2.27
CA LEU A 483 20.16 -28.74 -1.11
C LEU A 483 19.32 -29.30 0.05
N ASP A 484 19.94 -30.17 0.83
CA ASP A 484 19.40 -30.67 2.10
C ASP A 484 20.47 -30.49 3.21
N PRO A 485 20.27 -29.58 4.19
CA PRO A 485 19.08 -28.74 4.37
C PRO A 485 19.01 -27.58 3.34
N CYS A 486 17.79 -27.23 2.93
CA CYS A 486 17.55 -26.09 2.05
C CYS A 486 17.71 -24.78 2.84
N PRO A 487 18.49 -23.79 2.37
CA PRO A 487 18.71 -22.53 3.10
C PRO A 487 17.42 -21.71 3.24
N PHE A 488 16.46 -21.85 2.31
CA PHE A 488 15.20 -21.10 2.35
C PHE A 488 14.27 -21.57 3.48
N ASP A 489 14.36 -22.83 3.92
CA ASP A 489 13.63 -23.33 5.09
C ASP A 489 13.99 -22.51 6.34
N GLU A 490 15.29 -22.30 6.54
CA GLU A 490 15.77 -21.51 7.67
C GLU A 490 15.41 -20.03 7.49
N ILE A 491 15.46 -19.47 6.27
CA ILE A 491 15.00 -18.09 6.03
C ILE A 491 13.53 -17.91 6.47
N PHE A 492 12.64 -18.84 6.14
CA PHE A 492 11.24 -18.81 6.59
C PHE A 492 11.15 -18.96 8.12
N ALA A 493 11.93 -19.86 8.73
CA ALA A 493 11.97 -20.02 10.19
C ALA A 493 12.45 -18.75 10.93
N GLN A 494 13.29 -17.94 10.28
CA GLN A 494 13.78 -16.66 10.80
C GLN A 494 12.73 -15.53 10.75
N GLU A 495 11.53 -15.75 10.21
CA GLU A 495 10.42 -14.79 10.18
C GLU A 495 9.92 -14.46 11.61
N GLY A 496 10.08 -13.22 12.04
CA GLY A 496 9.63 -12.78 13.36
C GLY A 496 8.15 -12.34 13.44
N SER A 497 7.51 -12.59 14.59
CA SER A 497 6.24 -11.98 14.99
C SER A 497 6.43 -10.85 16.03
N GLY A 498 6.36 -9.57 15.63
CA GLY A 498 6.41 -8.45 16.58
C GLY A 498 6.91 -7.11 16.01
N PHE A 499 7.02 -6.11 16.88
CA PHE A 499 7.54 -4.78 16.55
C PHE A 499 9.07 -4.85 16.33
N GLY A 500 9.55 -4.37 15.17
CA GLY A 500 10.99 -4.29 14.87
C GLY A 500 11.62 -5.55 14.24
N GLN A 501 10.83 -6.57 13.87
CA GLN A 501 11.35 -7.79 13.24
C GLN A 501 11.30 -7.71 11.70
N THR A 502 12.25 -8.37 11.03
CA THR A 502 12.51 -8.27 9.58
C THR A 502 12.16 -9.59 8.88
N ASN A 503 11.69 -9.49 7.62
CA ASN A 503 11.55 -10.63 6.72
C ASN A 503 12.70 -10.63 5.70
N TYR A 504 13.40 -11.75 5.58
CA TYR A 504 14.61 -11.90 4.75
C TYR A 504 14.36 -12.56 3.38
N ILE A 505 13.11 -12.89 3.03
CA ILE A 505 12.76 -13.46 1.72
C ILE A 505 12.35 -12.39 0.69
N THR A 506 12.04 -11.18 1.14
CA THR A 506 11.35 -10.16 0.33
C THR A 506 12.10 -9.77 -0.94
N GLY A 507 13.42 -9.64 -0.87
CA GLY A 507 14.24 -9.29 -2.01
C GLY A 507 14.41 -10.43 -3.00
N LEU A 508 14.37 -11.70 -2.55
CA LEU A 508 14.31 -12.86 -3.45
C LEU A 508 13.00 -12.82 -4.24
N LEU A 509 11.88 -12.58 -3.57
CA LEU A 509 10.56 -12.46 -4.22
C LEU A 509 10.55 -11.31 -5.22
N TRP A 510 11.05 -10.13 -4.86
CA TRP A 510 11.15 -9.00 -5.77
C TRP A 510 12.07 -9.26 -6.97
N GLY A 511 13.17 -10.00 -6.78
CA GLY A 511 14.02 -10.44 -7.89
C GLY A 511 13.28 -11.37 -8.84
N LEU A 512 12.55 -12.36 -8.32
CA LEU A 512 11.73 -13.28 -9.13
C LEU A 512 10.60 -12.54 -9.86
N GLU A 513 9.90 -11.63 -9.17
CA GLU A 513 8.88 -10.76 -9.75
C GLU A 513 9.43 -9.91 -10.90
N ALA A 514 10.61 -9.31 -10.73
CA ALA A 514 11.28 -8.53 -11.79
C ALA A 514 11.52 -9.39 -13.04
N LEU A 515 11.99 -10.62 -12.86
CA LEU A 515 12.30 -11.54 -13.96
C LEU A 515 11.04 -12.12 -14.61
N ALA A 516 9.92 -12.25 -13.87
CA ALA A 516 8.64 -12.73 -14.40
C ALA A 516 8.09 -11.85 -15.52
N TRP A 517 8.48 -10.57 -15.57
CA TRP A 517 8.10 -9.66 -16.64
C TRP A 517 8.59 -10.09 -18.02
N ASN A 518 9.69 -10.83 -18.10
CA ASN A 518 10.23 -11.35 -19.35
C ASN A 518 9.62 -12.73 -19.65
N PRO A 519 8.92 -12.92 -20.78
CA PRO A 519 8.27 -14.20 -21.12
C PRO A 519 9.26 -15.37 -21.22
N GLN A 520 10.53 -15.09 -21.51
CA GLN A 520 11.60 -16.09 -21.56
C GLN A 520 11.84 -16.76 -20.19
N HIS A 521 11.66 -16.01 -19.09
CA HIS A 521 11.93 -16.48 -17.74
C HIS A 521 10.67 -16.89 -16.97
N LEU A 522 9.48 -16.49 -17.43
CA LEU A 522 8.21 -16.69 -16.73
C LEU A 522 8.03 -18.11 -16.19
N VAL A 523 8.15 -19.14 -17.04
CA VAL A 523 7.89 -20.54 -16.65
C VAL A 523 8.84 -20.98 -15.54
N ARG A 524 10.12 -20.63 -15.65
CA ARG A 524 11.15 -20.99 -14.65
C ARG A 524 10.89 -20.28 -13.33
N VAL A 525 10.56 -18.99 -13.39
CA VAL A 525 10.22 -18.18 -12.21
C VAL A 525 9.01 -18.74 -11.47
N VAL A 526 7.92 -19.09 -12.17
CA VAL A 526 6.72 -19.60 -11.49
C VAL A 526 6.93 -20.98 -10.87
N CYS A 527 7.80 -21.82 -11.45
CA CYS A 527 8.17 -23.10 -10.84
C CYS A 527 8.97 -22.89 -9.56
N ILE A 528 9.96 -21.99 -9.59
CA ILE A 528 10.75 -21.61 -8.40
C ILE A 528 9.84 -21.03 -7.31
N LEU A 529 8.89 -20.15 -7.66
CA LEU A 529 7.93 -19.61 -6.70
C LEU A 529 7.00 -20.71 -6.14
N GLY A 530 6.62 -21.67 -6.97
CA GLY A 530 5.84 -22.84 -6.57
C GLY A 530 6.60 -23.69 -5.54
N GLU A 531 7.86 -23.99 -5.82
CA GLU A 531 8.71 -24.75 -4.91
C GLU A 531 9.00 -23.98 -3.61
N LEU A 532 9.32 -22.69 -3.68
CA LEU A 532 9.44 -21.83 -2.49
C LEU A 532 8.17 -21.82 -1.65
N ALA A 533 6.99 -21.82 -2.27
CA ALA A 533 5.71 -21.90 -1.56
C ALA A 533 5.49 -23.26 -0.86
N ARG A 534 6.09 -24.36 -1.37
CA ARG A 534 6.09 -25.66 -0.69
C ARG A 534 6.94 -25.65 0.59
N HIS A 535 8.03 -24.89 0.59
CA HIS A 535 8.92 -24.71 1.75
C HIS A 535 8.40 -23.68 2.76
N ASP A 536 7.45 -22.81 2.38
CA ASP A 536 6.88 -21.78 3.25
C ASP A 536 5.97 -22.38 4.35
N THR A 537 6.36 -22.24 5.61
CA THR A 537 5.61 -22.72 6.78
C THR A 537 4.46 -21.80 7.23
N GLY A 538 4.19 -20.71 6.51
CA GLY A 538 3.24 -19.69 6.91
C GLY A 538 3.84 -18.66 7.89
N GLY A 539 2.98 -17.78 8.43
CA GLY A 539 3.39 -16.69 9.33
C GLY A 539 2.52 -15.44 9.17
N ASN A 540 3.02 -14.28 9.59
CA ASN A 540 2.24 -13.04 9.70
C ASN A 540 2.47 -12.05 8.55
N TRP A 541 3.54 -12.23 7.76
CA TRP A 541 3.78 -11.36 6.61
C TRP A 541 2.89 -11.72 5.41
N VAL A 542 2.39 -10.68 4.74
CA VAL A 542 1.52 -10.80 3.55
C VAL A 542 2.33 -11.15 2.29
N ASN A 543 3.60 -10.71 2.20
CA ASN A 543 4.44 -10.94 1.04
C ASN A 543 5.07 -12.35 1.09
N ARG A 544 4.43 -13.33 0.44
CA ARG A 544 4.83 -14.73 0.40
C ARG A 544 4.93 -15.26 -1.04
N PRO A 545 5.66 -16.36 -1.30
CA PRO A 545 5.85 -16.88 -2.66
C PRO A 545 4.54 -17.11 -3.42
N ILE A 546 3.51 -17.65 -2.76
CA ILE A 546 2.19 -17.89 -3.38
C ILE A 546 1.50 -16.60 -3.80
N ASN A 547 1.71 -15.48 -3.08
CA ASN A 547 1.14 -14.18 -3.43
C ASN A 547 1.83 -13.60 -4.67
N SER A 548 3.16 -13.68 -4.76
CA SER A 548 3.90 -13.30 -5.97
C SER A 548 3.48 -14.15 -7.17
N LEU A 549 3.37 -15.47 -6.99
CA LEU A 549 2.92 -16.40 -8.02
C LEU A 549 1.52 -16.07 -8.55
N THR A 550 0.58 -15.81 -7.64
CA THR A 550 -0.81 -15.45 -7.96
C THR A 550 -0.87 -14.13 -8.72
N THR A 551 -0.22 -13.08 -8.22
CA THR A 551 -0.23 -11.74 -8.82
C THR A 551 0.41 -11.70 -10.21
N ILE A 552 1.47 -12.48 -10.46
CA ILE A 552 2.08 -12.63 -11.79
C ILE A 552 1.06 -13.14 -12.82
N LEU A 553 0.22 -14.10 -12.42
CA LEU A 553 -0.65 -14.88 -13.32
C LEU A 553 -2.12 -14.44 -13.30
N LEU A 554 -2.46 -13.35 -12.59
CA LEU A 554 -3.83 -12.83 -12.51
C LEU A 554 -4.46 -12.67 -13.91
N PRO A 555 -5.68 -13.20 -14.14
CA PRO A 555 -6.26 -13.19 -15.48
C PRO A 555 -6.64 -11.79 -15.98
N TRP A 556 -7.09 -10.90 -15.10
CA TRP A 556 -7.51 -9.53 -15.46
C TRP A 556 -6.38 -8.49 -15.42
N ARG A 557 -5.24 -8.81 -14.79
CA ARG A 557 -4.09 -7.91 -14.66
C ARG A 557 -2.80 -8.70 -14.43
N PRO A 558 -2.31 -9.45 -15.44
CA PRO A 558 -1.06 -10.18 -15.31
C PRO A 558 0.11 -9.21 -15.11
N GLN A 559 1.00 -9.52 -14.17
CA GLN A 559 2.25 -8.77 -13.95
C GLN A 559 3.38 -9.39 -14.78
N THR A 560 3.13 -9.59 -16.08
CA THR A 560 4.08 -10.12 -17.05
C THR A 560 3.74 -9.67 -18.46
N THR A 561 4.73 -9.56 -19.35
CA THR A 561 4.51 -9.28 -20.77
C THR A 561 4.21 -10.53 -21.60
N ALA A 562 4.15 -11.70 -20.96
CA ALA A 562 3.87 -12.97 -21.64
C ALA A 562 2.44 -13.05 -22.18
N ASP A 563 2.30 -13.61 -23.39
CA ASP A 563 0.99 -13.86 -23.99
C ASP A 563 0.18 -14.91 -23.23
N LEU A 564 -1.11 -15.02 -23.56
CA LEU A 564 -2.04 -15.95 -22.92
C LEU A 564 -1.52 -17.40 -22.94
N GLU A 565 -1.01 -17.88 -24.07
CA GLU A 565 -0.55 -19.27 -24.21
C GLU A 565 0.67 -19.58 -23.34
N LYS A 566 1.59 -18.62 -23.23
CA LYS A 566 2.72 -18.73 -22.31
C LYS A 566 2.27 -18.70 -20.85
N ARG A 567 1.27 -17.89 -20.49
CA ARG A 567 0.66 -17.88 -19.14
C ARG A 567 -0.05 -19.20 -18.81
N LYS A 568 -0.79 -19.78 -19.76
CA LYS A 568 -1.38 -21.13 -19.62
C LYS A 568 -0.32 -22.20 -19.39
N THR A 569 0.77 -22.15 -20.18
CA THR A 569 1.91 -23.06 -20.05
C THR A 569 2.56 -22.96 -18.66
N ALA A 570 2.75 -21.73 -18.16
CA ALA A 570 3.29 -21.48 -16.83
C ALA A 570 2.44 -22.15 -15.74
N ILE A 571 1.11 -22.00 -15.80
CA ILE A 571 0.17 -22.60 -14.85
C ILE A 571 0.17 -24.13 -14.92
N ILE A 572 0.12 -24.71 -16.13
CA ILE A 572 0.19 -26.18 -16.31
C ILE A 572 1.47 -26.73 -15.68
N THR A 573 2.58 -26.01 -15.86
CA THR A 573 3.87 -26.46 -15.33
C THR A 573 3.86 -26.45 -13.81
N VAL A 574 3.40 -25.37 -13.17
CA VAL A 574 3.27 -25.32 -11.69
C VAL A 574 2.34 -26.42 -11.18
N VAL A 575 1.18 -26.60 -11.80
CA VAL A 575 0.21 -27.65 -11.44
C VAL A 575 0.79 -29.06 -11.54
N ARG A 576 1.72 -29.28 -12.48
CA ARG A 576 2.37 -30.58 -12.67
C ARG A 576 3.51 -30.81 -11.69
N GLU A 577 4.39 -29.83 -11.53
CA GLU A 577 5.60 -29.96 -10.69
C GLU A 577 5.28 -29.83 -9.20
N GLU A 578 4.33 -28.95 -8.84
CA GLU A 578 3.93 -28.66 -7.45
C GLU A 578 2.40 -28.73 -7.29
N PRO A 579 1.78 -29.94 -7.28
CA PRO A 579 0.33 -30.09 -7.40
C PRO A 579 -0.50 -29.41 -6.31
N ASP A 580 -0.05 -29.46 -5.06
CA ASP A 580 -0.78 -28.86 -3.93
C ASP A 580 -0.72 -27.31 -3.99
N ILE A 581 0.43 -26.76 -4.40
CA ILE A 581 0.58 -25.32 -4.61
C ILE A 581 -0.19 -24.88 -5.85
N GLY A 582 -0.13 -25.64 -6.94
CA GLY A 582 -0.88 -25.39 -8.16
C GLY A 582 -2.39 -25.41 -7.95
N TRP A 583 -2.89 -26.30 -7.10
CA TRP A 583 -4.29 -26.29 -6.69
C TRP A 583 -4.69 -25.00 -5.97
N ASN A 584 -3.90 -24.59 -4.97
CA ASN A 584 -4.14 -23.35 -4.24
C ASN A 584 -4.07 -22.13 -5.17
N LEU A 585 -3.09 -22.09 -6.07
CA LEU A 585 -2.98 -21.05 -7.10
C LEU A 585 -4.24 -20.98 -7.97
N LEU A 586 -4.72 -22.11 -8.49
CA LEU A 586 -5.94 -22.13 -9.31
C LEU A 586 -7.15 -21.59 -8.54
N LEU A 587 -7.30 -21.95 -7.25
CA LEU A 587 -8.39 -21.44 -6.42
C LEU A 587 -8.33 -19.92 -6.20
N GLU A 588 -7.13 -19.36 -6.08
CA GLU A 588 -6.91 -17.91 -5.96
C GLU A 588 -7.17 -17.19 -7.29
N LEU A 589 -6.83 -17.81 -8.43
CA LEU A 589 -7.04 -17.25 -9.77
C LEU A 589 -8.49 -17.28 -10.26
N LEU A 590 -9.39 -18.03 -9.61
CA LEU A 590 -10.81 -18.09 -10.01
C LEU A 590 -11.54 -16.75 -9.79
N PRO A 591 -12.62 -16.48 -10.55
CA PRO A 591 -13.40 -15.26 -10.43
C PRO A 591 -13.89 -14.98 -8.99
N ASN A 592 -13.91 -13.70 -8.60
CA ASN A 592 -14.41 -13.17 -7.31
C ASN A 592 -13.58 -13.46 -6.05
N LYS A 593 -12.37 -14.02 -6.16
CA LYS A 593 -11.47 -14.25 -5.02
C LYS A 593 -10.58 -13.04 -4.71
N HIS A 594 -10.16 -12.30 -5.73
CA HIS A 594 -9.35 -11.09 -5.57
C HIS A 594 -10.07 -9.85 -6.11
N LEU A 595 -10.48 -8.96 -5.20
CA LEU A 595 -11.07 -7.65 -5.54
C LEU A 595 -10.01 -6.53 -5.60
N THR A 596 -8.77 -6.82 -5.22
CA THR A 596 -7.66 -5.85 -5.17
C THR A 596 -6.36 -6.57 -5.45
N ALA A 597 -5.52 -6.02 -6.33
CA ALA A 597 -4.17 -6.51 -6.59
C ALA A 597 -3.17 -5.35 -6.48
N PHE A 598 -2.02 -5.62 -5.88
CA PHE A 598 -0.91 -4.69 -5.81
C PHE A 598 0.02 -4.89 -7.02
N GLU A 599 0.81 -3.86 -7.34
CA GLU A 599 1.85 -4.01 -8.36
C GLU A 599 3.04 -4.78 -7.82
N ASN A 600 3.51 -5.75 -8.61
CA ASN A 600 4.73 -6.47 -8.32
C ASN A 600 5.95 -5.62 -8.66
N TYR A 601 7.11 -6.02 -8.14
CA TYR A 601 8.36 -5.37 -8.47
C TYR A 601 8.60 -5.41 -10.00
N LYS A 602 8.95 -4.25 -10.58
CA LYS A 602 9.23 -4.11 -12.03
C LYS A 602 10.74 -4.06 -12.26
N PRO A 603 11.24 -4.66 -13.37
CA PRO A 603 12.64 -4.56 -13.75
C PRO A 603 13.05 -3.09 -13.93
N LYS A 604 14.24 -2.74 -13.43
CA LYS A 604 14.82 -1.39 -13.53
C LYS A 604 15.87 -1.29 -14.62
N TRP A 605 16.62 -2.36 -14.84
CA TRP A 605 17.81 -2.39 -15.70
C TRP A 605 17.55 -3.13 -17.01
N GLN A 606 16.54 -3.99 -17.06
CA GLN A 606 16.06 -4.61 -18.29
C GLN A 606 14.97 -3.77 -18.96
N ASN A 607 15.14 -3.45 -20.24
CA ASN A 607 14.12 -2.79 -21.08
C ASN A 607 13.01 -3.77 -21.52
N THR A 608 12.50 -4.59 -20.59
CA THR A 608 11.50 -5.62 -20.87
C THR A 608 10.10 -5.03 -21.00
N ILE A 609 9.82 -3.95 -20.27
CA ILE A 609 8.52 -3.27 -20.27
C ILE A 609 8.64 -2.00 -21.10
N SER A 610 7.86 -1.89 -22.18
CA SER A 610 7.76 -0.63 -22.93
C SER A 610 7.15 0.47 -22.06
N SER A 611 7.56 1.72 -22.24
CA SER A 611 6.96 2.87 -21.54
C SER A 611 5.47 3.06 -21.84
N GLU A 612 4.98 2.46 -22.92
CA GLU A 612 3.58 2.48 -23.36
C GLU A 612 2.84 1.16 -23.03
N TRP A 613 3.49 0.24 -22.32
CA TRP A 613 2.88 -1.04 -21.97
C TRP A 613 1.77 -0.82 -20.92
N GLU A 614 0.55 -1.18 -21.30
CA GLU A 614 -0.60 -1.34 -20.42
C GLU A 614 -1.11 -2.77 -20.54
N ALA A 615 -1.51 -3.39 -19.43
CA ALA A 615 -2.14 -4.70 -19.43
C ALA A 615 -3.58 -4.60 -19.98
N ASN A 616 -3.74 -4.31 -21.27
CA ASN A 616 -5.03 -4.24 -21.93
C ASN A 616 -5.52 -5.65 -22.28
N ILE A 617 -5.95 -6.38 -21.25
CA ILE A 617 -6.55 -7.70 -21.40
C ILE A 617 -7.97 -7.53 -21.97
N SER A 618 -8.20 -8.14 -23.14
CA SER A 618 -9.54 -8.14 -23.72
C SER A 618 -10.51 -8.98 -22.89
N ASN A 619 -11.80 -8.65 -22.90
CA ASN A 619 -12.82 -9.48 -22.25
C ASN A 619 -12.79 -10.94 -22.75
N GLN A 620 -12.47 -11.15 -24.03
CA GLN A 620 -12.34 -12.49 -24.61
C GLN A 620 -11.18 -13.26 -23.97
N GLU A 621 -10.00 -12.65 -23.89
CA GLU A 621 -8.81 -13.26 -23.28
C GLU A 621 -9.04 -13.56 -21.79
N TYR A 622 -9.69 -12.65 -21.06
CA TYR A 622 -10.06 -12.85 -19.67
C TYR A 622 -10.95 -14.08 -19.47
N TRP A 623 -12.02 -14.22 -20.26
CA TRP A 623 -12.92 -15.37 -20.14
C TRP A 623 -12.26 -16.67 -20.60
N GLU A 624 -11.50 -16.63 -21.69
CA GLU A 624 -10.74 -17.81 -22.17
C GLU A 624 -9.77 -18.34 -21.11
N GLN A 625 -9.09 -17.43 -20.39
CA GLN A 625 -8.19 -17.82 -19.33
C GLN A 625 -8.92 -18.39 -18.10
N ASN A 626 -10.06 -17.82 -17.72
CA ASN A 626 -10.87 -18.33 -16.61
C ASN A 626 -11.49 -19.70 -16.91
N ASP A 627 -11.99 -19.91 -18.13
CA ASP A 627 -12.54 -21.20 -18.55
C ASP A 627 -11.44 -22.28 -18.48
N PHE A 628 -10.25 -21.95 -18.97
CA PHE A 628 -9.07 -22.80 -18.84
C PHE A 628 -8.71 -23.16 -17.39
N PHE A 629 -8.83 -22.22 -16.44
CA PHE A 629 -8.63 -22.52 -15.02
C PHE A 629 -9.70 -23.47 -14.48
N GLY A 630 -10.96 -23.25 -14.85
CA GLY A 630 -12.07 -24.14 -14.50
C GLY A 630 -11.86 -25.57 -14.99
N ASP A 631 -11.38 -25.74 -16.22
CA ASP A 631 -11.08 -27.06 -16.79
C ASP A 631 -9.94 -27.76 -16.06
N LEU A 632 -8.86 -27.04 -15.72
CA LEU A 632 -7.74 -27.59 -14.95
C LEU A 632 -8.20 -28.08 -13.57
N VAL A 633 -9.00 -27.30 -12.85
CA VAL A 633 -9.55 -27.69 -11.53
C VAL A 633 -10.37 -28.98 -11.62
N ASN A 634 -11.09 -29.20 -12.72
CA ASN A 634 -11.92 -30.38 -12.95
C ASN A 634 -11.14 -31.61 -13.44
N THR A 635 -9.83 -31.51 -13.64
CA THR A 635 -9.03 -32.62 -14.15
C THR A 635 -8.91 -33.75 -13.10
N PRO A 636 -9.09 -35.03 -13.47
CA PRO A 636 -9.07 -36.15 -12.52
C PRO A 636 -7.77 -36.27 -11.71
N PHE A 637 -6.63 -35.87 -12.27
CA PHE A 637 -5.32 -35.89 -11.60
C PHE A 637 -5.34 -35.06 -10.31
N LEU A 638 -5.75 -33.79 -10.38
CA LEU A 638 -5.83 -32.89 -9.22
C LEU A 638 -6.93 -33.31 -8.24
N THR A 639 -8.09 -33.69 -8.78
CA THR A 639 -9.23 -34.14 -7.96
C THR A 639 -8.91 -35.42 -7.17
N GLN A 640 -8.13 -36.35 -7.74
CA GLN A 640 -7.69 -37.57 -7.06
C GLN A 640 -6.52 -37.33 -6.09
N HIS A 641 -5.56 -36.46 -6.43
CA HIS A 641 -4.45 -36.09 -5.54
C HIS A 641 -4.98 -35.50 -4.24
N HIS A 642 -5.92 -34.54 -4.33
CA HIS A 642 -6.54 -33.94 -3.14
C HIS A 642 -7.39 -34.93 -2.33
N ARG A 643 -8.14 -35.82 -2.99
CA ARG A 643 -8.90 -36.90 -2.29
C ARG A 643 -8.00 -37.87 -1.51
N ARG A 644 -6.71 -37.96 -1.83
CA ARG A 644 -5.73 -38.76 -1.07
C ARG A 644 -5.15 -38.02 0.13
N ILE A 645 -5.07 -36.68 0.08
CA ILE A 645 -4.53 -35.83 1.14
C ILE A 645 -5.60 -35.49 2.19
N VAL A 646 -6.84 -35.23 1.77
CA VAL A 646 -7.98 -35.07 2.67
C VAL A 646 -8.43 -36.45 3.14
N LYS A 647 -7.98 -36.87 4.33
CA LYS A 647 -8.56 -38.03 5.01
C LYS A 647 -10.09 -37.87 5.03
N PRO A 648 -10.87 -38.89 4.61
CA PRO A 648 -12.31 -38.83 4.77
C PRO A 648 -12.62 -38.62 6.27
N PRO A 649 -13.69 -37.87 6.59
CA PRO A 649 -14.11 -37.72 7.97
C PRO A 649 -14.25 -39.12 8.58
N VAL A 650 -13.65 -39.31 9.76
CA VAL A 650 -13.81 -40.52 10.55
C VAL A 650 -15.31 -40.78 10.65
N CYS A 651 -15.79 -41.82 9.97
CA CYS A 651 -17.16 -42.31 10.10
C CYS A 651 -17.41 -42.54 11.58
N ILE A 652 -18.29 -41.75 12.16
CA ILE A 652 -18.92 -42.05 13.44
C ILE A 652 -19.59 -43.41 13.24
N GLN A 653 -19.02 -44.45 13.85
CA GLN A 653 -19.60 -45.78 13.89
C GLN A 653 -21.03 -45.65 14.43
N GLN A 654 -21.99 -46.13 13.63
CA GLN A 654 -23.31 -46.49 14.10
C GLN A 654 -23.15 -47.45 15.29
N VAL A 655 -23.48 -46.98 16.48
CA VAL A 655 -23.77 -47.86 17.62
C VAL A 655 -25.21 -48.31 17.44
N SER A 656 -25.36 -49.53 16.93
CA SER A 656 -26.61 -50.28 16.89
C SER A 656 -26.87 -50.91 18.26
N TYR A 657 -28.05 -50.62 18.81
CA TYR A 657 -28.86 -51.36 19.79
C TYR A 657 -28.21 -52.53 20.56
N HIS A 658 -28.17 -52.39 21.89
CA HIS A 658 -28.75 -53.35 22.84
C HIS A 658 -29.43 -52.62 23.99
#